data_AF-A0A8H9GCQ3-F1
#
_entry.id   AF-A0A8H9GCQ3-F1
#
_cell.length_a   1.000
_cell.length_b   1.000
_cell.length_c   1.000
_cell.angle_alpha   90.00
_cell.angle_beta   90.00
_cell.angle_gamma   90.00
#
_symmetry.space_group_name_H-M   'P 1'
#
loop_
_entity.id
_entity.type
_entity.pdbx_description
1 polymer ?
#
loop_
_entity_poly.entity_id
_entity_poly.type
_entity_poly.pdbx_seq_one_letter_code
_entity_poly.pdbx_strand_id
1 'polypeptide(L)'
;MGRAVVLGVTPAMLLGAALAPSAGALTTEPSLEPEGTAAPAVPADSALPDAGTTQAQVETVEVTAAPEAEPAAAGEVVPDGEETGAPAPDAAADGDAVVLDTAGSDGRLAGELEVPDGFQTVGLSWPAEIDHAVPEMQVRTRAVDGTWSDWSHLERSTDDVDGGSAVRTSAPVYVGESDAVQLATVDEAATFPAGVELSLVSSAKVATAAASTAGTVAPSATTVGPTVITREEWGAAPRCLEPGTGPTWFPAEGGLKAAAVHHTVNPNDYATVAEAMQAIRNDQAYHQQTHGWCDIGYNFLVDKWGNIYEGADGSIEEPIIGAHTGGFNTGTVGVAMLGTYTTQAGVRPSTAQRDGVAKIIGSRLARYQVNPDESTVLTAAAHTDGGRYQTGDRVTLPRVFGHRDTHATECPGELAYPLLSGIQDAAATYARQYAEVAEQDRNIVQAIYQDFLGRPATEADIESWSYRVSVGGAGVLADGMSKSDNYRKVRITQAFQATLGYTPSATQTANYLSQVKKKTRTIDQIEPFLMGTSTYYKHVGGTDTKYITALYRHMLQRTPTADQLNHWKPRLKTLGRAGVVEALWNNPQSVRIRVAATYQHLLGTAPTKTQSDHWVARLTAGKGEDEATLRRAIVVTSKYTAAADRRY
;
A
#
# COMPACT_ATOMS: atom_id res chain seq x y z
N MET A 1 31.33 34.96 -35.60
CA MET A 1 31.30 35.62 -34.29
C MET A 1 31.23 34.53 -33.23
N GLY A 2 32.30 34.37 -32.45
CA GLY A 2 32.47 33.25 -31.54
C GLY A 2 31.79 33.45 -30.20
N ARG A 3 31.39 32.33 -29.59
CA ARG A 3 31.35 32.11 -28.13
C ARG A 3 31.45 30.61 -27.88
N ALA A 4 32.66 30.17 -27.53
CA ALA A 4 32.93 28.83 -27.03
C ALA A 4 32.49 28.77 -25.56
N VAL A 5 31.71 27.74 -25.20
CA VAL A 5 31.39 27.40 -23.82
C VAL A 5 32.46 26.43 -23.33
N VAL A 6 33.23 26.87 -22.33
CA VAL A 6 34.27 26.09 -21.66
C VAL A 6 33.58 25.23 -20.60
N LEU A 7 33.58 23.90 -20.80
CA LEU A 7 33.23 22.93 -19.76
C LEU A 7 34.40 22.83 -18.76
N GLY A 8 34.18 23.35 -17.56
CA GLY A 8 35.13 23.27 -16.45
C GLY A 8 35.17 21.85 -15.87
N VAL A 9 36.27 21.16 -16.11
CA VAL A 9 36.65 19.90 -15.46
C VAL A 9 37.04 20.20 -14.01
N THR A 10 36.34 19.61 -13.04
CA THR A 10 36.75 19.60 -11.63
C THR A 10 37.95 18.66 -11.43
N PRO A 11 38.93 19.01 -10.57
CA PRO A 11 40.17 18.28 -10.46
C PRO A 11 40.02 17.03 -9.57
N ALA A 12 40.27 15.87 -10.17
CA ALA A 12 40.65 14.67 -9.45
C ALA A 12 42.03 14.89 -8.80
N MET A 13 42.13 14.77 -7.47
CA MET A 13 43.43 14.59 -6.81
C MET A 13 43.86 13.14 -6.90
N LEU A 14 44.74 12.89 -7.88
CA LEU A 14 45.64 11.74 -8.00
C LEU A 14 46.96 12.06 -7.30
N LEU A 15 47.55 11.08 -6.61
CA LEU A 15 48.99 10.74 -6.63
C LEU A 15 49.18 9.50 -5.75
N GLY A 16 49.57 8.31 -6.22
CA GLY A 16 50.05 7.79 -7.51
C GLY A 16 50.65 6.39 -7.20
N ALA A 17 50.99 5.47 -8.11
CA ALA A 17 50.95 5.34 -9.56
C ALA A 17 51.22 3.82 -9.82
N ALA A 18 50.55 3.11 -10.74
CA ALA A 18 50.92 2.92 -12.15
C ALA A 18 50.95 1.41 -12.53
N LEU A 19 50.57 1.15 -13.78
CA LEU A 19 50.72 -0.06 -14.61
C LEU A 19 49.62 -1.15 -14.52
N ALA A 20 48.62 -0.98 -15.40
CA ALA A 20 47.95 -2.09 -16.06
C ALA A 20 48.90 -2.73 -17.11
N PRO A 21 48.64 -3.98 -17.51
CA PRO A 21 48.12 -4.15 -18.87
C PRO A 21 46.81 -4.95 -18.91
N SER A 22 46.03 -4.66 -19.94
CA SER A 22 44.78 -5.28 -20.37
C SER A 22 44.94 -6.74 -20.82
N ALA A 23 43.98 -7.60 -20.49
CA ALA A 23 43.28 -8.53 -21.39
C ALA A 23 42.40 -9.55 -20.63
N GLY A 24 41.26 -9.89 -21.23
CA GLY A 24 40.64 -11.21 -21.06
C GLY A 24 39.35 -11.23 -20.24
N ALA A 25 38.22 -10.99 -20.90
CA ALA A 25 36.91 -11.41 -20.41
C ALA A 25 36.90 -12.92 -20.12
N LEU A 26 36.38 -13.30 -18.96
CA LEU A 26 35.68 -14.57 -18.74
C LEU A 26 34.62 -14.32 -17.67
N THR A 27 33.39 -14.26 -18.17
CA THR A 27 32.12 -14.25 -17.47
C THR A 27 31.95 -15.51 -16.62
N THR A 28 31.73 -15.34 -15.32
CA THR A 28 30.90 -16.24 -14.52
C THR A 28 30.28 -15.41 -13.40
N GLU A 29 29.06 -14.93 -13.64
CA GLU A 29 28.20 -14.40 -12.58
C GLU A 29 27.79 -15.54 -11.64
N PRO A 30 27.91 -15.40 -10.32
CA PRO A 30 27.09 -16.15 -9.39
C PRO A 30 25.78 -15.40 -9.16
N SER A 31 24.71 -16.05 -9.63
CA SER A 31 23.28 -15.83 -9.42
C SER A 31 22.91 -14.98 -8.21
N LEU A 32 22.21 -13.88 -8.46
CA LEU A 32 21.43 -13.14 -7.49
C LEU A 32 20.10 -13.88 -7.30
N GLU A 33 19.92 -14.57 -6.18
CA GLU A 33 18.58 -14.94 -5.72
C GLU A 33 17.94 -13.71 -5.06
N PRO A 34 16.67 -13.39 -5.38
CA PRO A 34 15.90 -12.37 -4.69
C PRO A 34 15.33 -13.00 -3.41
N GLU A 35 16.07 -12.99 -2.31
CA GLU A 35 15.46 -13.32 -1.02
C GLU A 35 14.82 -12.08 -0.40
N GLY A 36 13.49 -12.18 -0.32
CA GLY A 36 12.62 -11.26 0.37
C GLY A 36 13.06 -11.05 1.80
N THR A 37 13.18 -9.77 2.17
CA THR A 37 13.09 -9.40 3.57
C THR A 37 11.66 -9.66 4.01
N ALA A 38 11.50 -10.70 4.84
CA ALA A 38 10.38 -10.80 5.76
C ALA A 38 10.07 -9.41 6.33
N ALA A 39 8.78 -9.07 6.33
CA ALA A 39 8.26 -7.81 6.84
C ALA A 39 8.97 -7.43 8.15
N PRO A 40 9.55 -6.22 8.26
CA PRO A 40 9.96 -5.73 9.56
C PRO A 40 8.73 -5.72 10.45
N ALA A 41 8.82 -6.39 11.60
CA ALA A 41 7.82 -6.28 12.64
C ALA A 41 7.56 -4.78 12.89
N VAL A 42 6.28 -4.42 12.79
CA VAL A 42 5.76 -3.09 13.12
C VAL A 42 6.40 -2.67 14.45
N PRO A 43 6.97 -1.45 14.56
CA PRO A 43 7.42 -0.97 15.85
C PRO A 43 6.23 -1.03 16.82
N ALA A 44 6.36 -1.83 17.88
CA ALA A 44 5.44 -1.85 19.00
C ALA A 44 5.60 -0.55 19.80
N ASP A 45 5.19 0.56 19.20
CA ASP A 45 4.90 1.83 19.88
C ASP A 45 4.05 2.74 18.96
N SER A 46 3.00 2.19 18.34
CA SER A 46 1.83 3.00 18.00
C SER A 46 1.01 3.13 19.27
N ALA A 47 1.35 4.10 20.11
CA ALA A 47 0.57 4.44 21.30
C ALA A 47 -0.73 5.19 20.92
N LEU A 48 -1.54 4.60 20.06
CA LEU A 48 -2.97 4.91 19.94
C LEU A 48 -3.73 3.69 20.50
N PRO A 49 -4.71 3.92 21.38
CA PRO A 49 -5.42 2.83 22.05
C PRO A 49 -6.04 1.91 21.00
N ASP A 50 -5.99 0.60 21.29
CA ASP A 50 -6.77 -0.44 20.63
C ASP A 50 -8.23 0.02 20.63
N ALA A 51 -8.65 0.67 19.54
CA ALA A 51 -10.01 1.18 19.38
C ALA A 51 -10.85 -0.03 19.01
N GLY A 52 -11.12 -0.91 19.99
CA GLY A 52 -11.74 -2.21 19.81
C GLY A 52 -12.78 -2.22 18.69
N THR A 53 -12.38 -2.75 17.53
CA THR A 53 -13.24 -2.88 16.36
C THR A 53 -13.96 -4.21 16.49
N THR A 54 -15.25 -4.20 16.83
CA THR A 54 -16.10 -5.38 16.68
C THR A 54 -16.30 -5.64 15.19
N GLN A 55 -15.79 -6.77 14.67
CA GLN A 55 -16.01 -7.15 13.26
C GLN A 55 -17.50 -7.14 12.92
N ALA A 56 -17.82 -6.67 11.71
CA ALA A 56 -19.16 -6.80 11.17
C ALA A 56 -19.56 -8.29 11.10
N GLN A 57 -20.79 -8.58 11.48
CA GLN A 57 -21.38 -9.91 11.48
C GLN A 57 -22.14 -10.13 10.18
N VAL A 58 -22.06 -11.33 9.63
CA VAL A 58 -22.86 -11.76 8.48
C VAL A 58 -23.71 -12.94 8.91
N GLU A 59 -25.02 -12.79 8.80
CA GLU A 59 -25.99 -13.87 8.93
C GLU A 59 -26.36 -14.35 7.53
N THR A 60 -26.27 -15.66 7.29
CA THR A 60 -26.59 -16.27 6.00
C THR A 60 -27.81 -17.16 6.17
N VAL A 61 -28.81 -16.93 5.33
CA VAL A 61 -30.11 -17.59 5.38
C VAL A 61 -30.38 -18.24 4.03
N GLU A 62 -30.74 -19.53 4.03
CA GLU A 62 -31.07 -20.23 2.78
C GLU A 62 -32.37 -19.67 2.18
N VAL A 63 -32.39 -19.43 0.86
CA VAL A 63 -33.59 -19.06 0.13
C VAL A 63 -34.11 -20.26 -0.64
N THR A 64 -35.36 -20.65 -0.40
CA THR A 64 -35.97 -21.83 -1.02
C THR A 64 -37.30 -21.49 -1.70
N ALA A 65 -37.61 -22.19 -2.79
CA ALA A 65 -38.95 -22.16 -3.36
C ALA A 65 -39.89 -23.03 -2.52
N ALA A 66 -41.18 -22.65 -2.43
CA ALA A 66 -42.17 -23.49 -1.78
C ALA A 66 -42.24 -24.89 -2.43
N PRO A 67 -42.44 -25.96 -1.64
CA PRO A 67 -42.53 -27.33 -2.18
C PRO A 67 -43.68 -27.44 -3.20
N GLU A 68 -43.40 -28.04 -4.36
CA GLU A 68 -44.44 -28.36 -5.35
C GLU A 68 -45.50 -29.24 -4.67
N ALA A 69 -46.77 -28.82 -4.73
CA ALA A 69 -47.87 -29.61 -4.22
C ALA A 69 -47.92 -30.96 -4.95
N GLU A 70 -47.75 -32.07 -4.22
CA GLU A 70 -47.92 -33.42 -4.79
C GLU A 70 -49.29 -33.50 -5.47
N PRO A 71 -49.38 -34.01 -6.72
CA PRO A 71 -50.67 -34.18 -7.35
C PRO A 71 -51.46 -35.20 -6.55
N ALA A 72 -52.55 -34.75 -5.91
CA ALA A 72 -53.45 -35.60 -5.16
C ALA A 72 -53.90 -36.76 -6.06
N ALA A 73 -53.42 -37.97 -5.76
CA ALA A 73 -53.85 -39.17 -6.43
C ALA A 73 -55.37 -39.29 -6.22
N ALA A 74 -56.12 -39.23 -7.32
CA ALA A 74 -57.57 -39.40 -7.32
C ALA A 74 -57.93 -40.81 -6.81
N GLY A 75 -58.20 -40.91 -5.51
CA GLY A 75 -58.74 -42.09 -4.86
C GLY A 75 -60.21 -42.26 -5.18
N GLU A 76 -60.54 -43.46 -5.62
CA GLU A 76 -61.86 -43.95 -6.02
C GLU A 76 -62.92 -43.79 -4.91
N VAL A 77 -64.11 -43.33 -5.30
CA VAL A 77 -65.24 -43.04 -4.41
C VAL A 77 -65.86 -44.32 -3.85
N VAL A 78 -65.93 -44.45 -2.52
CA VAL A 78 -66.86 -45.36 -1.80
C VAL A 78 -67.52 -44.56 -0.67
N PRO A 79 -68.86 -44.58 -0.51
CA PRO A 79 -69.54 -43.70 0.44
C PRO A 79 -69.79 -44.33 1.82
N ASP A 80 -70.01 -43.41 2.76
CA ASP A 80 -70.67 -43.47 4.07
C ASP A 80 -69.92 -43.95 5.32
N GLY A 81 -69.73 -43.00 6.25
CA GLY A 81 -69.42 -43.26 7.66
C GLY A 81 -68.92 -42.01 8.41
N GLU A 82 -69.85 -41.22 8.97
CA GLU A 82 -69.74 -40.15 9.99
C GLU A 82 -68.35 -39.60 10.40
N GLU A 83 -68.15 -38.31 10.12
CA GLU A 83 -67.04 -37.46 10.59
C GLU A 83 -67.02 -37.29 12.11
N THR A 84 -65.95 -37.77 12.75
CA THR A 84 -65.29 -37.05 13.85
C THR A 84 -63.78 -37.26 13.73
N GLY A 85 -63.05 -36.23 13.27
CA GLY A 85 -61.59 -36.28 13.10
C GLY A 85 -60.99 -34.89 13.04
N ALA A 86 -60.15 -34.58 14.03
CA ALA A 86 -59.44 -33.32 14.21
C ALA A 86 -58.57 -32.94 12.98
N PRO A 87 -58.30 -31.63 12.75
CA PRO A 87 -57.33 -31.22 11.74
C PRO A 87 -55.95 -31.77 12.11
N ALA A 88 -55.28 -32.34 11.11
CA ALA A 88 -53.88 -32.72 11.17
C ALA A 88 -53.02 -31.46 11.41
N PRO A 89 -51.89 -31.57 12.14
CA PRO A 89 -51.05 -30.43 12.47
C PRO A 89 -50.37 -29.88 11.21
N ASP A 90 -50.42 -28.55 11.06
CA ASP A 90 -49.52 -27.80 10.19
C ASP A 90 -48.09 -28.31 10.40
N ALA A 91 -47.46 -28.75 9.31
CA ALA A 91 -46.02 -28.92 9.28
C ALA A 91 -45.41 -27.52 9.41
N ALA A 92 -45.03 -27.15 10.64
CA ALA A 92 -44.23 -25.98 10.89
C ALA A 92 -42.94 -26.08 10.07
N ALA A 93 -42.76 -25.17 9.12
CA ALA A 93 -41.47 -24.92 8.48
C ALA A 93 -40.46 -24.53 9.56
N ASP A 94 -39.26 -25.10 9.51
CA ASP A 94 -38.13 -24.65 10.32
C ASP A 94 -37.91 -23.16 10.05
N GLY A 95 -37.85 -22.35 11.12
CA GLY A 95 -37.88 -20.89 11.07
C GLY A 95 -36.61 -20.20 10.57
N ASP A 96 -35.72 -20.91 9.89
CA ASP A 96 -34.35 -20.46 9.54
C ASP A 96 -34.13 -20.32 8.01
N ALA A 97 -35.19 -20.38 7.18
CA ALA A 97 -35.09 -20.22 5.72
C ALA A 97 -36.11 -19.19 5.19
N VAL A 98 -35.71 -18.42 4.16
CA VAL A 98 -36.64 -17.55 3.42
C VAL A 98 -37.34 -18.40 2.37
N VAL A 99 -38.64 -18.63 2.56
CA VAL A 99 -39.47 -19.40 1.61
C VAL A 99 -40.18 -18.42 0.68
N LEU A 100 -39.92 -18.55 -0.62
CA LEU A 100 -40.64 -17.85 -1.68
C LEU A 100 -41.93 -18.63 -1.98
N ASP A 101 -43.04 -18.26 -1.33
CA ASP A 101 -44.29 -19.06 -1.29
C ASP A 101 -45.54 -18.36 -1.83
N THR A 102 -45.55 -17.04 -1.88
CA THR A 102 -46.73 -16.26 -2.23
C THR A 102 -46.44 -15.25 -3.32
N ALA A 103 -47.30 -15.25 -4.35
CA ALA A 103 -47.39 -14.12 -5.25
C ALA A 103 -48.02 -12.95 -4.49
N GLY A 104 -47.29 -11.84 -4.35
CA GLY A 104 -47.78 -10.61 -3.73
C GLY A 104 -49.03 -10.07 -4.42
N SER A 105 -49.70 -9.08 -3.83
CA SER A 105 -50.86 -8.40 -4.44
C SER A 105 -50.53 -7.68 -5.76
N ASP A 106 -49.24 -7.54 -6.05
CA ASP A 106 -48.63 -7.01 -7.27
C ASP A 106 -48.11 -8.10 -8.23
N GLY A 107 -48.32 -9.39 -7.94
CA GLY A 107 -48.00 -10.53 -8.81
C GLY A 107 -46.66 -11.24 -8.57
N ARG A 108 -45.81 -10.73 -7.67
CA ARG A 108 -44.41 -11.19 -7.50
C ARG A 108 -44.27 -12.36 -6.55
N LEU A 109 -43.47 -13.38 -6.90
CA LEU A 109 -43.10 -14.43 -5.94
C LEU A 109 -42.21 -13.81 -4.84
N ALA A 110 -42.70 -13.78 -3.61
CA ALA A 110 -42.04 -13.11 -2.49
C ALA A 110 -41.91 -14.01 -1.26
N GLY A 111 -40.90 -13.73 -0.44
CA GLY A 111 -40.69 -14.32 0.88
C GLY A 111 -40.30 -13.23 1.88
N GLU A 112 -40.66 -13.41 3.14
CA GLU A 112 -40.43 -12.45 4.23
C GLU A 112 -39.64 -13.10 5.36
N LEU A 113 -38.70 -12.35 5.94
CA LEU A 113 -37.95 -12.75 7.12
C LEU A 113 -37.92 -11.59 8.13
N GLU A 114 -38.29 -11.91 9.37
CA GLU A 114 -38.17 -11.04 10.54
C GLU A 114 -36.79 -11.27 11.18
N VAL A 115 -36.08 -10.19 11.49
CA VAL A 115 -34.70 -10.21 11.99
C VAL A 115 -34.63 -9.31 13.23
N PRO A 116 -35.03 -9.81 14.42
CA PRO A 116 -35.19 -8.99 15.62
C PRO A 116 -33.92 -8.27 16.08
N ASP A 117 -32.75 -8.84 15.82
CA ASP A 117 -31.45 -8.24 16.16
C ASP A 117 -31.01 -7.16 15.15
N GLY A 118 -31.72 -7.07 14.02
CA GLY A 118 -31.55 -6.07 12.97
C GLY A 118 -30.33 -6.30 12.07
N PHE A 119 -30.35 -5.63 10.92
CA PHE A 119 -29.28 -5.63 9.93
C PHE A 119 -29.20 -4.27 9.24
N GLN A 120 -28.09 -4.00 8.53
CA GLN A 120 -27.93 -2.75 7.78
C GLN A 120 -27.58 -2.93 6.30
N THR A 121 -27.35 -4.17 5.84
CA THR A 121 -27.04 -4.44 4.43
C THR A 121 -27.59 -5.80 4.02
N VAL A 122 -28.10 -5.88 2.80
CA VAL A 122 -28.61 -7.11 2.19
C VAL A 122 -27.86 -7.40 0.90
N GLY A 123 -27.57 -8.67 0.66
CA GLY A 123 -27.18 -9.15 -0.66
C GLY A 123 -27.49 -10.64 -0.82
N LEU A 124 -27.25 -11.17 -2.00
CA LEU A 124 -27.45 -12.57 -2.33
C LEU A 124 -26.14 -13.22 -2.77
N SER A 125 -25.97 -14.49 -2.48
CA SER A 125 -24.87 -15.32 -3.00
C SER A 125 -25.40 -16.62 -3.60
N TRP A 126 -24.67 -17.15 -4.58
CA TRP A 126 -24.96 -18.46 -5.19
C TRP A 126 -23.70 -19.08 -5.80
N PRO A 127 -23.65 -20.41 -5.96
CA PRO A 127 -22.56 -21.08 -6.69
C PRO A 127 -22.51 -20.63 -8.16
N ALA A 128 -21.31 -20.43 -8.71
CA ALA A 128 -21.12 -20.01 -10.10
C ALA A 128 -21.74 -20.99 -11.12
N GLU A 129 -21.87 -22.27 -10.77
CA GLU A 129 -22.46 -23.29 -11.64
C GLU A 129 -23.95 -23.05 -11.91
N ILE A 130 -24.67 -22.40 -10.99
CA ILE A 130 -26.10 -22.13 -11.12
C ILE A 130 -26.40 -20.70 -11.58
N ASP A 131 -25.39 -19.89 -11.87
CA ASP A 131 -25.57 -18.47 -12.19
C ASP A 131 -26.57 -18.25 -13.34
N HIS A 132 -26.44 -19.04 -14.42
CA HIS A 132 -27.33 -19.00 -15.58
C HIS A 132 -28.83 -19.25 -15.26
N ALA A 133 -29.15 -19.82 -14.10
CA ALA A 133 -30.51 -20.13 -13.65
C ALA A 133 -31.07 -19.15 -12.62
N VAL A 134 -30.24 -18.29 -12.01
CA VAL A 134 -30.71 -17.29 -11.03
C VAL A 134 -31.38 -16.13 -11.77
N PRO A 135 -32.64 -15.78 -11.46
CA PRO A 135 -33.35 -14.67 -12.12
C PRO A 135 -32.91 -13.29 -11.60
N GLU A 136 -33.43 -12.21 -12.19
CA GLU A 136 -33.32 -10.87 -11.60
C GLU A 136 -34.12 -10.79 -10.30
N MET A 137 -33.49 -10.24 -9.26
CA MET A 137 -34.01 -10.22 -7.89
C MET A 137 -34.19 -8.77 -7.40
N GLN A 138 -35.11 -8.58 -6.47
CA GLN A 138 -35.34 -7.30 -5.82
C GLN A 138 -35.64 -7.49 -4.34
N VAL A 139 -35.35 -6.47 -3.55
CA VAL A 139 -35.50 -6.46 -2.10
C VAL A 139 -36.24 -5.21 -1.65
N ARG A 140 -37.02 -5.33 -0.58
CA ARG A 140 -37.41 -4.18 0.24
C ARG A 140 -37.22 -4.53 1.70
N THR A 141 -36.99 -3.53 2.54
CA THR A 141 -36.74 -3.75 3.97
C THR A 141 -37.64 -2.88 4.82
N ARG A 142 -37.86 -3.32 6.06
CA ARG A 142 -38.58 -2.57 7.07
C ARG A 142 -37.56 -1.92 7.99
N ALA A 143 -37.58 -0.60 8.05
CA ALA A 143 -36.80 0.14 9.03
C ALA A 143 -37.32 -0.16 10.45
N VAL A 144 -36.48 0.03 11.47
CA VAL A 144 -36.85 -0.17 12.89
C VAL A 144 -38.03 0.69 13.37
N ASP A 145 -38.44 1.71 12.60
CA ASP A 145 -39.64 2.51 12.86
C ASP A 145 -40.94 1.90 12.29
N GLY A 146 -40.83 0.73 11.65
CA GLY A 146 -41.92 -0.01 11.03
C GLY A 146 -42.20 0.37 9.57
N THR A 147 -41.45 1.32 8.99
CA THR A 147 -41.67 1.78 7.61
C THR A 147 -41.00 0.85 6.60
N TRP A 148 -41.77 0.37 5.61
CA TRP A 148 -41.22 -0.37 4.48
C TRP A 148 -40.66 0.55 3.41
N SER A 149 -39.51 0.20 2.86
CA SER A 149 -38.95 0.84 1.68
C SER A 149 -39.74 0.51 0.41
N ASP A 150 -39.51 1.31 -0.65
CA ASP A 150 -39.82 0.87 -2.01
C ASP A 150 -38.94 -0.34 -2.37
N TRP A 151 -39.36 -1.10 -3.39
CA TRP A 151 -38.56 -2.19 -3.95
C TRP A 151 -37.31 -1.64 -4.63
N SER A 152 -36.16 -2.25 -4.31
CA SER A 152 -34.86 -1.99 -4.92
C SER A 152 -34.38 -3.23 -5.67
N HIS A 153 -33.89 -3.04 -6.89
CA HIS A 153 -33.25 -4.12 -7.64
C HIS A 153 -31.94 -4.55 -6.96
N LEU A 154 -31.70 -5.86 -6.88
CA LEU A 154 -30.43 -6.44 -6.48
C LEU A 154 -29.63 -6.75 -7.75
N GLU A 155 -28.86 -5.76 -8.23
CA GLU A 155 -28.01 -5.93 -9.41
C GLU A 155 -27.02 -7.07 -9.17
N ARG A 156 -26.77 -7.90 -10.19
CA ARG A 156 -25.71 -8.90 -10.13
C ARG A 156 -24.35 -8.20 -10.07
N SER A 157 -23.47 -8.62 -9.17
CA SER A 157 -22.12 -8.09 -9.13
C SER A 157 -21.35 -8.54 -10.38
N THR A 158 -20.65 -7.59 -11.01
CA THR A 158 -19.66 -7.88 -12.07
C THR A 158 -18.23 -7.63 -11.60
N ASP A 159 -18.08 -7.15 -10.37
CA ASP A 159 -16.78 -7.02 -9.70
C ASP A 159 -16.29 -8.44 -9.37
N ASP A 160 -15.06 -8.74 -9.77
CA ASP A 160 -14.42 -10.04 -9.57
C ASP A 160 -12.90 -9.92 -9.54
N VAL A 161 -12.25 -10.91 -8.94
CA VAL A 161 -10.80 -11.09 -9.06
C VAL A 161 -10.44 -11.47 -10.50
N ASP A 162 -9.23 -11.16 -10.95
CA ASP A 162 -8.79 -11.50 -12.32
C ASP A 162 -8.84 -13.02 -12.60
N GLY A 163 -8.83 -13.88 -11.58
CA GLY A 163 -8.98 -15.33 -11.72
C GLY A 163 -10.42 -15.86 -11.76
N GLY A 164 -11.42 -15.00 -11.53
CA GLY A 164 -12.80 -15.39 -11.28
C GLY A 164 -13.04 -15.96 -9.87
N SER A 165 -14.27 -15.81 -9.39
CA SER A 165 -14.74 -16.40 -8.11
C SER A 165 -15.63 -17.63 -8.34
N ALA A 166 -15.56 -18.60 -7.42
CA ALA A 166 -16.44 -19.78 -7.40
C ALA A 166 -17.85 -19.45 -6.85
N VAL A 167 -17.96 -18.37 -6.09
CA VAL A 167 -19.22 -17.81 -5.60
C VAL A 167 -19.55 -16.58 -6.44
N ARG A 168 -20.82 -16.43 -6.80
CA ARG A 168 -21.40 -15.24 -7.42
C ARG A 168 -22.26 -14.51 -6.41
N THR A 169 -22.36 -13.21 -6.57
CA THR A 169 -23.07 -12.35 -5.63
C THR A 169 -23.91 -11.29 -6.34
N SER A 170 -24.90 -10.73 -5.65
CA SER A 170 -25.43 -9.42 -5.98
C SER A 170 -24.48 -8.32 -5.51
N ALA A 171 -24.66 -7.09 -5.98
CA ALA A 171 -24.14 -5.93 -5.29
C ALA A 171 -24.80 -5.85 -3.89
N PRO A 172 -24.04 -5.54 -2.82
CA PRO A 172 -24.64 -5.31 -1.52
C PRO A 172 -25.44 -4.00 -1.55
N VAL A 173 -26.60 -4.01 -0.91
CA VAL A 173 -27.45 -2.83 -0.75
C VAL A 173 -27.50 -2.49 0.73
N TYR A 174 -26.86 -1.39 1.12
CA TYR A 174 -27.05 -0.82 2.45
C TYR A 174 -28.49 -0.31 2.60
N VAL A 175 -29.16 -0.62 3.71
CA VAL A 175 -30.58 -0.31 3.92
C VAL A 175 -30.82 0.51 5.21
N GLY A 176 -29.74 0.90 5.90
CA GLY A 176 -29.85 1.47 7.24
C GLY A 176 -30.38 0.46 8.26
N GLU A 177 -30.64 0.90 9.48
CA GLU A 177 -31.13 0.01 10.55
C GLU A 177 -32.51 -0.57 10.19
N SER A 178 -32.53 -1.86 9.83
CA SER A 178 -33.72 -2.60 9.39
C SER A 178 -33.93 -3.85 10.25
N ASP A 179 -35.18 -4.26 10.43
CA ASP A 179 -35.58 -5.42 11.25
C ASP A 179 -36.41 -6.47 10.50
N ALA A 180 -36.73 -6.23 9.23
CA ALA A 180 -37.33 -7.23 8.36
C ALA A 180 -36.93 -7.02 6.90
N VAL A 181 -36.94 -8.09 6.12
CA VAL A 181 -36.60 -8.10 4.69
C VAL A 181 -37.62 -8.90 3.91
N GLN A 182 -37.95 -8.39 2.72
CA GLN A 182 -38.69 -9.14 1.71
C GLN A 182 -37.89 -9.24 0.44
N LEU A 183 -37.82 -10.46 -0.09
CA LEU A 183 -37.12 -10.80 -1.32
C LEU A 183 -38.13 -11.25 -2.37
N ALA A 184 -37.97 -10.81 -3.62
CA ALA A 184 -38.82 -11.25 -4.72
C ALA A 184 -38.06 -11.37 -6.04
N THR A 185 -38.57 -12.18 -6.97
CA THR A 185 -38.14 -12.16 -8.38
C THR A 185 -38.72 -10.94 -9.10
N VAL A 186 -38.02 -10.45 -10.12
CA VAL A 186 -38.54 -9.38 -11.00
C VAL A 186 -39.54 -9.95 -12.01
N ASP A 187 -39.24 -11.10 -12.60
CA ASP A 187 -40.14 -11.85 -13.49
C ASP A 187 -41.00 -12.85 -12.67
N GLU A 188 -42.31 -12.77 -12.85
CA GLU A 188 -43.33 -13.57 -12.16
C GLU A 188 -43.30 -15.05 -12.57
N ALA A 189 -42.83 -15.36 -13.78
CA ALA A 189 -42.76 -16.73 -14.30
C ALA A 189 -41.38 -17.38 -14.06
N ALA A 190 -40.44 -16.66 -13.46
CA ALA A 190 -39.10 -17.17 -13.22
C ALA A 190 -39.12 -18.27 -12.16
N THR A 191 -38.51 -19.41 -12.47
CA THR A 191 -38.21 -20.45 -11.50
C THR A 191 -37.03 -20.05 -10.64
N PHE A 192 -37.14 -20.21 -9.32
CA PHE A 192 -36.05 -19.90 -8.40
C PHE A 192 -35.20 -21.15 -8.12
N PRO A 193 -33.88 -21.13 -8.40
CA PRO A 193 -33.02 -22.29 -8.16
C PRO A 193 -32.69 -22.46 -6.68
N ALA A 194 -32.47 -23.71 -6.25
CA ALA A 194 -31.89 -24.00 -4.94
C ALA A 194 -30.41 -23.58 -4.88
N GLY A 195 -29.91 -23.23 -3.69
CA GLY A 195 -28.52 -22.83 -3.47
C GLY A 195 -28.27 -21.31 -3.53
N VAL A 196 -29.33 -20.50 -3.59
CA VAL A 196 -29.23 -19.06 -3.37
C VAL A 196 -29.34 -18.77 -1.88
N GLU A 197 -28.44 -17.94 -1.38
CA GLU A 197 -28.37 -17.57 0.03
C GLU A 197 -28.55 -16.06 0.19
N LEU A 198 -29.34 -15.67 1.18
CA LEU A 198 -29.51 -14.30 1.63
C LEU A 198 -28.46 -13.98 2.68
N SER A 199 -27.67 -12.94 2.43
CA SER A 199 -26.69 -12.41 3.37
C SER A 199 -27.20 -11.11 3.99
N LEU A 200 -27.31 -11.10 5.32
CA LEU A 200 -27.65 -9.94 6.12
C LEU A 200 -26.42 -9.52 6.91
N VAL A 201 -25.94 -8.30 6.67
CA VAL A 201 -24.73 -7.79 7.32
C VAL A 201 -25.08 -6.75 8.35
N SER A 202 -24.46 -6.86 9.53
CA SER A 202 -24.59 -5.88 10.60
C SER A 202 -23.24 -5.45 11.16
N SER A 203 -23.09 -4.16 11.48
CA SER A 203 -21.87 -3.67 12.14
C SER A 203 -22.15 -2.50 13.07
N ALA A 204 -21.39 -2.41 14.17
CA ALA A 204 -21.48 -1.29 15.08
C ALA A 204 -20.90 -0.01 14.44
N LYS A 205 -21.49 1.16 14.74
CA LYS A 205 -20.90 2.45 14.36
C LYS A 205 -19.55 2.64 15.06
N VAL A 206 -18.57 3.19 14.32
CA VAL A 206 -17.24 3.51 14.86
C VAL A 206 -17.33 4.80 15.68
N ALA A 207 -16.86 4.76 16.93
CA ALA A 207 -16.80 5.91 17.82
C ALA A 207 -15.39 6.53 17.81
N THR A 208 -15.04 7.25 16.75
CA THR A 208 -13.80 8.04 16.66
C THR A 208 -14.09 9.55 16.66
N ALA A 209 -13.09 10.37 17.02
CA ALA A 209 -13.25 11.84 16.98
C ALA A 209 -13.62 12.36 15.58
N ALA A 210 -13.12 11.71 14.52
CA ALA A 210 -13.45 11.98 13.12
C ALA A 210 -14.91 11.62 12.75
N ALA A 211 -15.52 10.65 13.45
CA ALA A 211 -16.83 10.10 13.13
C ALA A 211 -18.02 10.99 13.56
N SER A 212 -17.80 12.00 14.42
CA SER A 212 -18.88 12.73 15.10
C SER A 212 -19.49 13.91 14.33
N THR A 213 -19.09 14.16 13.08
CA THR A 213 -19.52 15.35 12.32
C THR A 213 -20.03 14.99 10.93
N ALA A 214 -21.07 15.68 10.46
CA ALA A 214 -21.38 15.73 9.02
C ALA A 214 -20.40 16.70 8.35
N GLY A 215 -19.65 16.24 7.34
CA GLY A 215 -18.71 17.10 6.61
C GLY A 215 -17.33 16.47 6.38
N THR A 216 -16.41 17.29 5.86
CA THR A 216 -15.04 16.89 5.58
C THR A 216 -14.24 16.74 6.88
N VAL A 217 -13.57 15.60 7.05
CA VAL A 217 -12.68 15.35 8.19
C VAL A 217 -11.40 16.16 8.02
N ALA A 218 -11.02 16.92 9.06
CA ALA A 218 -9.78 17.71 9.05
C ALA A 218 -8.54 16.78 9.09
N PRO A 219 -7.44 17.13 8.41
CA PRO A 219 -6.25 16.30 8.39
C PRO A 219 -5.62 16.16 9.79
N SER A 220 -5.25 14.93 10.15
CA SER A 220 -4.43 14.66 11.36
C SER A 220 -2.98 15.17 11.21
N ALA A 221 -2.51 15.43 9.98
CA ALA A 221 -1.20 16.04 9.70
C ALA A 221 -1.14 16.65 8.27
N THR A 222 -0.21 17.59 8.04
CA THR A 222 0.11 18.11 6.70
C THR A 222 0.85 17.04 5.89
N THR A 223 0.13 16.25 5.10
CA THR A 223 0.73 15.24 4.22
C THR A 223 1.00 15.79 2.82
N VAL A 224 2.00 15.24 2.15
CA VAL A 224 2.30 15.56 0.75
C VAL A 224 1.47 14.63 -0.15
N GLY A 225 0.17 14.91 -0.22
CA GLY A 225 -0.84 14.08 -0.89
C GLY A 225 -2.26 14.42 -0.41
N PRO A 226 -3.29 13.75 -0.94
CA PRO A 226 -4.62 13.87 -0.37
C PRO A 226 -4.66 13.28 1.06
N THR A 227 -5.48 13.87 1.93
CA THR A 227 -5.81 13.26 3.22
C THR A 227 -6.63 12.00 2.97
N VAL A 228 -6.21 10.88 3.55
CA VAL A 228 -6.89 9.59 3.47
C VAL A 228 -7.22 9.13 4.89
N ILE A 229 -8.48 8.75 5.11
CA ILE A 229 -8.95 8.07 6.32
C ILE A 229 -8.42 6.63 6.25
N THR A 230 -7.55 6.29 7.18
CA THR A 230 -6.86 4.99 7.18
C THR A 230 -7.81 3.86 7.56
N ARG A 231 -7.43 2.63 7.21
CA ARG A 231 -8.13 1.41 7.64
C ARG A 231 -8.40 1.36 9.15
N GLU A 232 -7.44 1.82 9.95
CA GLU A 232 -7.57 1.89 11.41
C GLU A 232 -8.63 2.91 11.84
N GLU A 233 -8.69 4.07 11.18
CA GLU A 233 -9.63 5.15 11.51
C GLU A 233 -11.08 4.81 11.19
N TRP A 234 -11.35 4.07 10.10
CA TRP A 234 -12.69 3.60 9.76
C TRP A 234 -13.02 2.20 10.29
N GLY A 235 -12.09 1.53 10.98
CA GLY A 235 -12.33 0.26 11.66
C GLY A 235 -12.41 -0.95 10.75
N ALA A 236 -11.54 -1.00 9.73
CA ALA A 236 -11.42 -2.09 8.79
C ALA A 236 -11.10 -3.42 9.47
N ALA A 237 -11.73 -4.50 9.02
CA ALA A 237 -11.26 -5.85 9.30
C ALA A 237 -9.87 -6.08 8.66
N PRO A 238 -9.01 -6.93 9.23
CA PRO A 238 -7.75 -7.30 8.58
C PRO A 238 -8.03 -8.03 7.27
N ARG A 239 -7.14 -7.86 6.27
CA ARG A 239 -7.18 -8.69 5.06
C ARG A 239 -6.81 -10.14 5.38
N CYS A 240 -7.35 -11.12 4.65
CA CYS A 240 -6.80 -12.47 4.73
C CYS A 240 -5.41 -12.55 4.07
N LEU A 241 -4.52 -13.37 4.66
CA LEU A 241 -3.17 -13.61 4.15
C LEU A 241 -3.08 -14.98 3.46
N GLU A 242 -4.20 -15.51 2.97
CA GLU A 242 -4.26 -16.89 2.48
C GLU A 242 -3.37 -17.06 1.22
N PRO A 243 -2.39 -17.99 1.26
CA PRO A 243 -1.64 -18.37 0.08
C PRO A 243 -2.56 -19.15 -0.88
N GLY A 244 -2.90 -18.57 -2.04
CA GLY A 244 -3.63 -19.31 -3.08
C GLY A 244 -4.60 -18.51 -3.95
N THR A 245 -4.93 -17.26 -3.59
CA THR A 245 -5.92 -16.41 -4.28
C THR A 245 -5.39 -15.67 -5.52
N GLY A 246 -4.23 -16.05 -6.05
CA GLY A 246 -3.58 -15.35 -7.17
C GLY A 246 -2.91 -14.03 -6.75
N PRO A 247 -2.58 -13.12 -7.68
CA PRO A 247 -1.89 -11.86 -7.39
C PRO A 247 -2.79 -10.78 -6.76
N THR A 248 -4.10 -11.01 -6.64
CA THR A 248 -5.06 -10.07 -6.04
C THR A 248 -4.68 -9.74 -4.59
N TRP A 249 -4.82 -8.48 -4.19
CA TRP A 249 -4.39 -7.89 -2.91
C TRP A 249 -2.87 -7.90 -2.68
N PHE A 250 -2.08 -8.06 -3.74
CA PHE A 250 -0.64 -7.81 -3.76
C PHE A 250 -0.27 -6.67 -4.74
N PRO A 251 0.91 -6.04 -4.59
CA PRO A 251 1.38 -5.00 -5.49
C PRO A 251 1.55 -5.49 -6.95
N ALA A 252 1.08 -4.70 -7.91
CA ALA A 252 1.35 -4.93 -9.33
C ALA A 252 2.79 -4.51 -9.70
N GLU A 253 3.63 -5.44 -10.15
CA GLU A 253 5.05 -5.21 -10.51
C GLU A 253 5.27 -4.16 -11.62
N GLY A 254 4.23 -3.75 -12.34
CA GLY A 254 4.28 -2.76 -13.41
C GLY A 254 3.71 -1.39 -13.05
N GLY A 255 3.36 -1.15 -11.78
CA GLY A 255 2.72 0.08 -11.34
C GLY A 255 1.31 0.30 -11.88
N LEU A 256 0.77 1.50 -11.65
CA LEU A 256 -0.54 1.90 -12.16
C LEU A 256 -0.45 2.45 -13.59
N LYS A 257 -1.48 2.16 -14.40
CA LYS A 257 -1.65 2.62 -15.78
C LYS A 257 -2.92 3.45 -15.99
N ALA A 258 -3.94 3.20 -15.19
CA ALA A 258 -5.26 3.85 -15.27
C ALA A 258 -6.00 3.73 -13.92
N ALA A 259 -7.18 4.34 -13.83
CA ALA A 259 -8.10 4.26 -12.72
C ALA A 259 -9.49 3.88 -13.22
N ALA A 260 -10.13 2.95 -12.51
CA ALA A 260 -11.52 2.55 -12.73
C ALA A 260 -12.41 3.24 -11.68
N VAL A 261 -13.41 3.99 -12.14
CA VAL A 261 -14.35 4.70 -11.26
C VAL A 261 -15.62 3.88 -11.12
N HIS A 262 -16.03 3.73 -9.86
CA HIS A 262 -17.17 2.92 -9.44
C HIS A 262 -18.18 3.74 -8.63
N HIS A 263 -19.35 3.16 -8.40
CA HIS A 263 -20.18 3.49 -7.25
C HIS A 263 -20.37 2.25 -6.38
N THR A 264 -20.85 2.39 -5.15
CA THR A 264 -21.03 1.23 -4.25
C THR A 264 -22.46 0.70 -4.23
N VAL A 265 -23.39 1.35 -4.93
CA VAL A 265 -24.85 1.04 -4.91
C VAL A 265 -25.52 1.33 -3.55
N ASN A 266 -24.78 1.87 -2.58
CA ASN A 266 -25.34 2.27 -1.29
C ASN A 266 -26.31 3.47 -1.41
N PRO A 267 -27.27 3.63 -0.49
CA PRO A 267 -28.10 4.82 -0.40
C PRO A 267 -27.25 6.09 -0.22
N ASN A 268 -27.78 7.22 -0.68
CA ASN A 268 -27.08 8.51 -0.62
C ASN A 268 -27.44 9.34 0.63
N ASP A 269 -28.34 8.85 1.47
CA ASP A 269 -28.97 9.58 2.57
C ASP A 269 -28.25 9.45 3.91
N TYR A 270 -27.17 8.66 4.02
CA TYR A 270 -26.31 8.61 5.21
C TYR A 270 -25.96 10.02 5.71
N ALA A 271 -26.22 10.31 6.98
CA ALA A 271 -26.19 11.66 7.53
C ALA A 271 -24.84 12.05 8.12
N THR A 272 -24.02 11.05 8.48
CA THR A 272 -22.74 11.27 9.19
C THR A 272 -21.59 10.50 8.56
N VAL A 273 -20.36 10.93 8.85
CA VAL A 273 -19.13 10.19 8.50
C VAL A 273 -19.10 8.81 9.19
N ALA A 274 -19.66 8.68 10.39
CA ALA A 274 -19.81 7.40 11.08
C ALA A 274 -20.66 6.39 10.28
N GLU A 275 -21.75 6.85 9.66
CA GLU A 275 -22.61 6.00 8.82
C GLU A 275 -21.94 5.66 7.49
N ALA A 276 -21.16 6.59 6.93
CA ALA A 276 -20.32 6.27 5.77
C ALA A 276 -19.29 5.17 6.10
N MET A 277 -18.61 5.27 7.25
CA MET A 277 -17.70 4.22 7.73
C MET A 277 -18.43 2.89 7.97
N GLN A 278 -19.63 2.91 8.57
CA GLN A 278 -20.45 1.72 8.80
C GLN A 278 -20.82 1.03 7.47
N ALA A 279 -21.25 1.78 6.46
CA ALA A 279 -21.54 1.25 5.13
C ALA A 279 -20.30 0.60 4.49
N ILE A 280 -19.12 1.25 4.56
CA ILE A 280 -17.86 0.70 4.03
C ILE A 280 -17.47 -0.60 4.75
N ARG A 281 -17.67 -0.69 6.07
CA ARG A 281 -17.41 -1.92 6.84
C ARG A 281 -18.35 -3.05 6.46
N ASN A 282 -19.61 -2.74 6.18
CA ASN A 282 -20.58 -3.72 5.71
C ASN A 282 -20.20 -4.24 4.31
N ASP A 283 -19.82 -3.33 3.39
CA ASP A 283 -19.33 -3.71 2.06
C ASP A 283 -18.07 -4.61 2.18
N GLN A 284 -17.14 -4.28 3.08
CA GLN A 284 -15.96 -5.10 3.33
C GLN A 284 -16.35 -6.49 3.84
N ALA A 285 -17.26 -6.58 4.81
CA ALA A 285 -17.67 -7.85 5.38
C ALA A 285 -18.45 -8.71 4.38
N TYR A 286 -19.29 -8.10 3.54
CA TYR A 286 -19.96 -8.77 2.44
C TYR A 286 -18.93 -9.34 1.45
N HIS A 287 -17.93 -8.56 1.03
CA HIS A 287 -16.86 -9.06 0.16
C HIS A 287 -16.06 -10.20 0.82
N GLN A 288 -15.71 -10.10 2.10
CA GLN A 288 -14.88 -11.10 2.76
C GLN A 288 -15.64 -12.39 3.12
N GLN A 289 -16.83 -12.25 3.69
CA GLN A 289 -17.56 -13.36 4.32
C GLN A 289 -18.61 -13.96 3.40
N THR A 290 -19.19 -13.18 2.48
CA THR A 290 -20.15 -13.67 1.48
C THR A 290 -19.47 -13.99 0.14
N HIS A 291 -18.67 -13.08 -0.40
CA HIS A 291 -18.00 -13.30 -1.69
C HIS A 291 -16.73 -14.17 -1.57
N GLY A 292 -16.16 -14.30 -0.36
CA GLY A 292 -14.95 -15.08 -0.11
C GLY A 292 -13.65 -14.38 -0.54
N TRP A 293 -13.68 -13.07 -0.73
CA TRP A 293 -12.50 -12.27 -1.06
C TRP A 293 -11.62 -12.02 0.17
N CYS A 294 -10.33 -11.71 -0.05
CA CYS A 294 -9.47 -11.40 1.11
C CYS A 294 -9.71 -10.04 1.72
N ASP A 295 -10.27 -9.10 0.97
CA ASP A 295 -10.54 -7.74 1.42
C ASP A 295 -11.62 -7.09 0.54
N ILE A 296 -11.99 -5.85 0.87
CA ILE A 296 -12.82 -5.01 0.00
C ILE A 296 -12.20 -4.90 -1.41
N GLY A 297 -13.03 -4.98 -2.46
CA GLY A 297 -12.55 -5.03 -3.85
C GLY A 297 -11.95 -3.72 -4.37
N TYR A 298 -12.33 -2.58 -3.79
CA TYR A 298 -11.87 -1.25 -4.21
C TYR A 298 -10.58 -0.83 -3.50
N ASN A 299 -9.68 -0.12 -4.18
CA ASN A 299 -8.49 0.45 -3.55
C ASN A 299 -8.83 1.66 -2.66
N PHE A 300 -9.79 2.49 -3.10
CA PHE A 300 -10.24 3.66 -2.38
C PHE A 300 -11.74 3.85 -2.50
N LEU A 301 -12.34 4.44 -1.47
CA LEU A 301 -13.74 4.84 -1.46
C LEU A 301 -13.83 6.33 -1.15
N VAL A 302 -14.82 7.02 -1.72
CA VAL A 302 -15.01 8.47 -1.51
C VAL A 302 -16.46 8.78 -1.17
N ASP A 303 -16.69 9.43 -0.02
CA ASP A 303 -18.04 9.81 0.41
C ASP A 303 -18.53 11.12 -0.23
N LYS A 304 -19.80 11.47 0.01
CA LYS A 304 -20.45 12.68 -0.55
C LYS A 304 -19.84 13.99 -0.07
N TRP A 305 -19.02 13.99 0.98
CA TRP A 305 -18.27 15.15 1.47
C TRP A 305 -16.84 15.21 0.92
N GLY A 306 -16.43 14.22 0.12
CA GLY A 306 -15.10 14.14 -0.48
C GLY A 306 -14.05 13.55 0.46
N ASN A 307 -14.45 12.91 1.56
CA ASN A 307 -13.52 12.15 2.40
C ASN A 307 -13.08 10.91 1.63
N ILE A 308 -11.78 10.65 1.60
CA ILE A 308 -11.17 9.50 0.91
C ILE A 308 -10.82 8.46 1.95
N TYR A 309 -11.24 7.22 1.74
CA TYR A 309 -10.98 6.08 2.61
C TYR A 309 -10.04 5.12 1.91
N GLU A 310 -9.04 4.62 2.63
CA GLU A 310 -8.26 3.47 2.17
C GLU A 310 -9.17 2.23 2.16
N GLY A 311 -9.39 1.67 0.96
CA GLY A 311 -10.04 0.39 0.77
C GLY A 311 -9.04 -0.74 1.01
N ALA A 312 -8.71 -1.52 -0.02
CA ALA A 312 -7.79 -2.65 0.06
C ALA A 312 -6.46 -2.31 0.76
N ASP A 313 -6.04 -3.14 1.72
CA ASP A 313 -4.83 -2.97 2.55
C ASP A 313 -3.57 -2.66 1.74
N GLY A 314 -2.90 -1.54 2.06
CA GLY A 314 -1.66 -1.11 1.42
C GLY A 314 -1.85 -0.25 0.17
N SER A 315 -3.09 0.12 -0.17
CA SER A 315 -3.38 0.92 -1.38
C SER A 315 -2.83 2.35 -1.31
N ILE A 316 -2.59 2.88 -0.10
CA ILE A 316 -1.95 4.19 0.06
C ILE A 316 -0.47 4.11 -0.34
N GLU A 317 0.18 2.98 -0.11
CA GLU A 317 1.60 2.75 -0.33
C GLU A 317 1.87 2.30 -1.77
N GLU A 318 1.20 1.24 -2.19
CA GLU A 318 1.58 0.38 -3.31
C GLU A 318 0.47 0.32 -4.38
N PRO A 319 0.75 -0.18 -5.61
CA PRO A 319 -0.27 -0.38 -6.63
C PRO A 319 -0.99 -1.72 -6.41
N ILE A 320 -1.73 -1.82 -5.30
CA ILE A 320 -2.42 -3.05 -4.91
C ILE A 320 -3.45 -3.45 -5.97
N ILE A 321 -3.41 -4.70 -6.41
CA ILE A 321 -4.38 -5.28 -7.33
C ILE A 321 -5.70 -5.50 -6.56
N GLY A 322 -6.76 -4.78 -6.93
CA GLY A 322 -8.10 -4.95 -6.34
C GLY A 322 -8.91 -6.09 -6.97
N ALA A 323 -10.20 -6.13 -6.66
CA ALA A 323 -11.19 -7.05 -7.25
C ALA A 323 -12.39 -6.30 -7.84
N HIS A 324 -12.21 -5.02 -8.14
CA HIS A 324 -13.27 -4.11 -8.57
C HIS A 324 -13.59 -4.20 -10.06
N THR A 325 -12.73 -4.77 -10.90
CA THR A 325 -12.92 -4.81 -12.36
C THR A 325 -12.22 -6.03 -12.94
N GLY A 326 -12.92 -7.17 -12.93
CA GLY A 326 -12.39 -8.45 -13.35
C GLY A 326 -11.68 -8.42 -14.72
N GLY A 327 -10.48 -8.99 -14.78
CA GLY A 327 -9.65 -8.96 -15.98
C GLY A 327 -8.93 -7.63 -16.25
N PHE A 328 -9.25 -6.56 -15.52
CA PHE A 328 -8.58 -5.26 -15.63
C PHE A 328 -8.09 -4.72 -14.27
N ASN A 329 -8.14 -5.51 -13.20
CA ASN A 329 -7.65 -5.08 -11.88
C ASN A 329 -6.15 -4.79 -11.92
N THR A 330 -5.38 -5.66 -12.58
CA THR A 330 -3.91 -5.51 -12.64
C THR A 330 -3.49 -4.22 -13.35
N GLY A 331 -2.81 -3.35 -12.60
CA GLY A 331 -2.32 -2.05 -13.09
C GLY A 331 -3.39 -0.97 -13.18
N THR A 332 -4.54 -1.15 -12.53
CA THR A 332 -5.52 -0.08 -12.32
C THR A 332 -5.76 0.18 -10.85
N VAL A 333 -6.18 1.40 -10.51
CA VAL A 333 -6.64 1.77 -9.17
C VAL A 333 -8.16 1.94 -9.19
N GLY A 334 -8.87 1.14 -8.40
CA GLY A 334 -10.32 1.22 -8.25
C GLY A 334 -10.74 2.25 -7.22
N VAL A 335 -11.54 3.23 -7.64
CA VAL A 335 -12.07 4.28 -6.77
C VAL A 335 -13.59 4.28 -6.80
N ALA A 336 -14.22 3.88 -5.70
CA ALA A 336 -15.68 3.82 -5.59
C ALA A 336 -16.26 5.09 -4.93
N MET A 337 -17.26 5.68 -5.59
CA MET A 337 -18.09 6.72 -4.98
C MET A 337 -19.13 6.06 -4.09
N LEU A 338 -19.07 6.29 -2.78
CA LEU A 338 -20.03 5.76 -1.83
C LEU A 338 -21.41 6.36 -2.08
N GLY A 339 -22.31 5.54 -2.61
CA GLY A 339 -23.63 5.94 -3.07
C GLY A 339 -24.12 5.19 -4.30
N THR A 340 -25.32 5.56 -4.77
CA THR A 340 -25.94 5.08 -6.01
C THR A 340 -26.31 6.26 -6.91
N TYR A 341 -26.01 6.16 -8.21
CA TYR A 341 -26.14 7.29 -9.16
C TYR A 341 -26.88 6.87 -10.42
N THR A 342 -27.80 5.94 -10.29
CA THR A 342 -28.73 5.54 -11.35
C THR A 342 -29.77 6.64 -11.58
N THR A 343 -30.50 6.57 -12.69
CA THR A 343 -31.65 7.45 -12.95
C THR A 343 -32.75 7.27 -11.91
N GLN A 344 -32.96 6.02 -11.45
CA GLN A 344 -33.92 5.67 -10.40
C GLN A 344 -33.61 6.38 -9.09
N ALA A 345 -32.32 6.40 -8.69
CA ALA A 345 -31.89 7.09 -7.49
C ALA A 345 -32.07 8.62 -7.59
N GLY A 346 -31.99 9.20 -8.79
CA GLY A 346 -32.19 10.62 -9.02
C GLY A 346 -31.12 11.54 -8.39
N VAL A 347 -30.03 10.96 -7.87
CA VAL A 347 -28.94 11.68 -7.21
C VAL A 347 -27.70 11.71 -8.11
N ARG A 348 -27.02 12.86 -8.16
CA ARG A 348 -25.69 12.99 -8.80
C ARG A 348 -24.60 13.03 -7.73
N PRO A 349 -23.39 12.52 -8.01
CA PRO A 349 -22.25 12.70 -7.12
C PRO A 349 -21.99 14.18 -6.85
N SER A 350 -21.73 14.52 -5.58
CA SER A 350 -21.49 15.90 -5.18
C SER A 350 -20.20 16.43 -5.82
N THR A 351 -20.03 17.75 -5.91
CA THR A 351 -18.75 18.33 -6.36
C THR A 351 -17.59 17.94 -5.44
N ALA A 352 -17.83 17.83 -4.13
CA ALA A 352 -16.80 17.44 -3.17
C ALA A 352 -16.37 15.97 -3.36
N GLN A 353 -17.33 15.07 -3.61
CA GLN A 353 -17.05 13.67 -3.91
C GLN A 353 -16.25 13.50 -5.19
N ARG A 354 -16.66 14.17 -6.28
CA ARG A 354 -15.92 14.16 -7.55
C ARG A 354 -14.50 14.72 -7.40
N ASP A 355 -14.35 15.78 -6.61
CA ASP A 355 -13.04 16.35 -6.29
C ASP A 355 -12.18 15.39 -5.47
N GLY A 356 -12.75 14.68 -4.49
CA GLY A 356 -12.06 13.62 -3.74
C GLY A 356 -11.59 12.46 -4.63
N VAL A 357 -12.45 11.99 -5.54
CA VAL A 357 -12.10 10.97 -6.55
C VAL A 357 -10.95 11.47 -7.44
N ALA A 358 -11.06 12.70 -7.95
CA ALA A 358 -10.01 13.28 -8.79
C ALA A 358 -8.67 13.45 -8.04
N LYS A 359 -8.71 13.90 -6.78
CA LYS A 359 -7.52 14.03 -5.92
C LYS A 359 -6.80 12.71 -5.73
N ILE A 360 -7.52 11.65 -5.34
CA ILE A 360 -6.89 10.36 -5.09
C ILE A 360 -6.34 9.77 -6.40
N ILE A 361 -7.10 9.79 -7.49
CA ILE A 361 -6.63 9.32 -8.81
C ILE A 361 -5.38 10.09 -9.25
N GLY A 362 -5.42 11.43 -9.20
CA GLY A 362 -4.31 12.28 -9.60
C GLY A 362 -3.05 11.99 -8.78
N SER A 363 -3.20 11.84 -7.47
CA SER A 363 -2.08 11.51 -6.57
C SER A 363 -1.48 10.12 -6.85
N ARG A 364 -2.32 9.10 -7.09
CA ARG A 364 -1.86 7.74 -7.34
C ARG A 364 -1.18 7.66 -8.70
N LEU A 365 -1.79 8.17 -9.77
CA LEU A 365 -1.20 8.14 -11.10
C LEU A 365 0.08 8.98 -11.22
N ALA A 366 0.19 10.13 -10.54
CA ALA A 366 1.42 10.92 -10.51
C ALA A 366 2.62 10.15 -9.93
N ARG A 367 2.40 9.29 -8.91
CA ARG A 367 3.44 8.43 -8.35
C ARG A 367 4.01 7.44 -9.38
N TYR A 368 3.27 7.09 -10.41
CA TYR A 368 3.73 6.21 -11.50
C TYR A 368 4.03 6.97 -12.80
N GLN A 369 4.16 8.30 -12.74
CA GLN A 369 4.41 9.16 -13.90
C GLN A 369 3.34 9.00 -15.00
N VAL A 370 2.11 8.67 -14.60
CA VAL A 370 0.98 8.49 -15.50
C VAL A 370 0.17 9.79 -15.56
N ASN A 371 0.02 10.35 -16.77
CA ASN A 371 -0.78 11.53 -17.02
C ASN A 371 -2.28 11.14 -17.16
N PRO A 372 -3.19 11.57 -16.26
CA PRO A 372 -4.60 11.18 -16.34
C PRO A 372 -5.33 11.68 -17.60
N ASP A 373 -4.87 12.76 -18.26
CA ASP A 373 -5.53 13.35 -19.45
C ASP A 373 -5.37 12.50 -20.74
N GLU A 374 -4.67 11.37 -20.67
CA GLU A 374 -4.39 10.51 -21.82
C GLU A 374 -5.23 9.22 -21.81
N SER A 375 -5.14 8.47 -22.90
CA SER A 375 -5.63 7.09 -22.98
C SER A 375 -4.47 6.10 -22.80
N THR A 376 -4.81 4.87 -22.46
CA THR A 376 -3.87 3.76 -22.36
C THR A 376 -4.44 2.51 -23.03
N VAL A 377 -3.56 1.55 -23.36
CA VAL A 377 -3.98 0.23 -23.81
C VAL A 377 -3.87 -0.73 -22.63
N LEU A 378 -5.01 -1.25 -22.19
CA LEU A 378 -5.06 -2.33 -21.22
C LEU A 378 -5.24 -3.66 -21.95
N THR A 379 -4.76 -4.74 -21.37
CA THR A 379 -4.95 -6.10 -21.88
C THR A 379 -5.84 -6.84 -20.88
N ALA A 380 -6.96 -7.38 -21.33
CA ALA A 380 -7.85 -8.16 -20.49
C ALA A 380 -7.12 -9.42 -19.99
N ALA A 381 -6.82 -9.49 -18.70
CA ALA A 381 -6.12 -10.61 -18.07
C ALA A 381 -6.99 -11.88 -18.05
N ALA A 382 -8.30 -11.72 -17.98
CA ALA A 382 -9.29 -12.78 -18.04
C ALA A 382 -10.62 -12.26 -18.61
N HIS A 383 -11.51 -13.18 -18.98
CA HIS A 383 -12.92 -12.89 -19.20
C HIS A 383 -13.68 -13.28 -17.93
N THR A 384 -14.27 -12.29 -17.27
CA THR A 384 -15.10 -12.43 -16.05
C THR A 384 -16.56 -12.14 -16.37
N ASP A 385 -17.45 -12.43 -15.44
CA ASP A 385 -18.89 -12.27 -15.64
C ASP A 385 -19.25 -10.81 -15.94
N GLY A 386 -20.13 -10.61 -16.93
CA GLY A 386 -20.45 -9.28 -17.46
C GLY A 386 -19.32 -8.64 -18.26
N GLY A 387 -18.13 -9.24 -18.36
CA GLY A 387 -16.98 -8.70 -19.09
C GLY A 387 -17.27 -8.54 -20.58
N ARG A 388 -16.97 -7.35 -21.13
CA ARG A 388 -17.19 -7.04 -22.56
C ARG A 388 -16.10 -7.61 -23.47
N TYR A 389 -14.96 -7.97 -22.90
CA TYR A 389 -13.74 -8.34 -23.63
C TYR A 389 -13.33 -9.78 -23.28
N GLN A 390 -12.67 -10.43 -24.23
CA GLN A 390 -12.12 -11.77 -24.07
C GLN A 390 -10.68 -11.70 -23.55
N THR A 391 -10.22 -12.78 -22.92
CA THR A 391 -8.84 -12.89 -22.42
C THR A 391 -7.82 -12.59 -23.52
N GLY A 392 -6.89 -11.67 -23.26
CA GLY A 392 -5.85 -11.24 -24.19
C GLY A 392 -6.25 -10.08 -25.11
N ASP A 393 -7.51 -9.64 -25.12
CA ASP A 393 -7.94 -8.48 -25.89
C ASP A 393 -7.20 -7.21 -25.44
N ARG A 394 -6.78 -6.41 -26.41
CA ARG A 394 -6.11 -5.12 -26.18
C ARG A 394 -7.11 -3.99 -26.39
N VAL A 395 -7.45 -3.30 -25.32
CA VAL A 395 -8.51 -2.28 -25.29
C VAL A 395 -7.90 -0.92 -25.03
N THR A 396 -8.22 0.06 -25.88
CA THR A 396 -7.86 1.46 -25.63
C THR A 396 -8.94 2.12 -24.78
N LEU A 397 -8.56 2.58 -23.59
CA LEU A 397 -9.44 3.25 -22.64
C LEU A 397 -8.84 4.59 -22.22
N PRO A 398 -9.67 5.60 -21.87
CA PRO A 398 -9.20 6.73 -21.08
C PRO A 398 -8.49 6.22 -19.82
N ARG A 399 -7.47 6.94 -19.33
CA ARG A 399 -6.79 6.57 -18.08
C ARG A 399 -7.68 6.76 -16.84
N VAL A 400 -8.81 7.44 -16.98
CA VAL A 400 -9.87 7.48 -15.99
C VAL A 400 -11.15 7.04 -16.69
N PHE A 401 -11.58 5.81 -16.42
CA PHE A 401 -12.71 5.17 -17.10
C PHE A 401 -13.73 4.66 -16.07
N GLY A 402 -14.97 4.45 -16.47
CA GLY A 402 -16.01 3.88 -15.60
C GLY A 402 -16.04 2.37 -15.72
N HIS A 403 -16.49 1.65 -14.68
CA HIS A 403 -16.60 0.20 -14.73
C HIS A 403 -17.31 -0.32 -16.01
N ARG A 404 -18.41 0.35 -16.37
CA ARG A 404 -19.19 0.11 -17.59
C ARG A 404 -18.40 0.11 -18.91
N ASP A 405 -17.22 0.73 -18.98
CA ASP A 405 -16.37 0.68 -20.18
C ASP A 405 -15.75 -0.70 -20.42
N THR A 406 -15.72 -1.54 -19.38
CA THR A 406 -15.15 -2.90 -19.38
C THR A 406 -16.19 -3.99 -19.13
N HIS A 407 -17.27 -3.68 -18.43
CA HIS A 407 -18.32 -4.64 -18.06
C HIS A 407 -19.73 -4.16 -18.45
N ALA A 408 -20.65 -5.10 -18.58
CA ALA A 408 -22.08 -4.87 -18.75
C ALA A 408 -22.71 -4.66 -17.36
N THR A 409 -22.55 -3.45 -16.83
CA THR A 409 -23.05 -3.01 -15.51
C THR A 409 -23.61 -1.59 -15.60
N GLU A 410 -24.47 -1.20 -14.65
CA GLU A 410 -24.91 0.19 -14.49
C GLU A 410 -23.80 1.08 -13.91
N CYS A 411 -22.81 0.51 -13.22
CA CYS A 411 -21.73 1.20 -12.52
C CYS A 411 -20.86 2.08 -13.45
N PRO A 412 -20.57 3.36 -13.12
CA PRO A 412 -20.79 4.04 -11.83
C PRO A 412 -22.16 4.73 -11.68
N GLY A 413 -23.12 4.40 -12.54
CA GLY A 413 -24.46 4.99 -12.59
C GLY A 413 -24.61 5.99 -13.73
N GLU A 414 -25.80 6.00 -14.36
CA GLU A 414 -26.11 6.83 -15.52
C GLU A 414 -25.97 8.35 -15.25
N LEU A 415 -26.18 8.78 -14.00
CA LEU A 415 -26.02 10.19 -13.60
C LEU A 415 -24.57 10.56 -13.25
N ALA A 416 -23.71 9.58 -12.97
CA ALA A 416 -22.29 9.78 -12.67
C ALA A 416 -21.39 9.64 -13.90
N TYR A 417 -21.69 8.70 -14.80
CA TYR A 417 -20.83 8.40 -15.94
C TYR A 417 -20.52 9.61 -16.86
N PRO A 418 -21.48 10.50 -17.20
CA PRO A 418 -21.19 11.69 -17.99
C PRO A 418 -20.24 12.69 -17.30
N LEU A 419 -19.95 12.51 -16.01
CA LEU A 419 -19.07 13.37 -15.22
C LEU A 419 -17.62 12.88 -15.21
N LEU A 420 -17.34 11.69 -15.76
CA LEU A 420 -16.00 11.08 -15.74
C LEU A 420 -14.94 11.93 -16.44
N SER A 421 -15.28 12.60 -17.56
CA SER A 421 -14.32 13.50 -18.24
C SER A 421 -13.91 14.67 -17.34
N GLY A 422 -14.85 15.24 -16.57
CA GLY A 422 -14.53 16.29 -15.61
C GLY A 422 -13.68 15.80 -14.44
N ILE A 423 -13.87 14.55 -14.01
CA ILE A 423 -13.01 13.91 -13.01
C ILE A 423 -11.61 13.67 -13.58
N GLN A 424 -11.50 13.25 -14.84
CA GLN A 424 -10.23 13.06 -15.55
C GLN A 424 -9.42 14.37 -15.63
N ASP A 425 -10.03 15.46 -16.10
CA ASP A 425 -9.40 16.78 -16.21
C ASP A 425 -8.91 17.29 -14.83
N ALA A 426 -9.73 17.11 -13.79
CA ALA A 426 -9.38 17.47 -12.43
C ALA A 426 -8.24 16.59 -11.89
N ALA A 427 -8.29 15.27 -12.14
CA ALA A 427 -7.25 14.34 -11.74
C ALA A 427 -5.91 14.67 -12.38
N ALA A 428 -5.89 15.11 -13.64
CA ALA A 428 -4.64 15.55 -14.27
C ALA A 428 -4.11 16.86 -13.70
N THR A 429 -4.98 17.77 -13.29
CA THR A 429 -4.58 18.97 -12.56
C THR A 429 -3.91 18.62 -11.23
N TYR A 430 -4.51 17.70 -10.48
CA TYR A 430 -3.90 17.18 -9.26
C TYR A 430 -2.62 16.39 -9.54
N ALA A 431 -2.57 15.58 -10.59
CA ALA A 431 -1.38 14.82 -10.95
C ALA A 431 -0.20 15.75 -11.25
N ARG A 432 -0.41 16.87 -11.95
CA ARG A 432 0.62 17.90 -12.15
C ARG A 432 1.11 18.51 -10.83
N GLN A 433 0.21 18.76 -9.89
CA GLN A 433 0.57 19.27 -8.55
C GLN A 433 1.37 18.24 -7.74
N TYR A 434 0.98 16.96 -7.81
CA TYR A 434 1.65 15.88 -7.08
C TYR A 434 2.90 15.34 -7.78
N ALA A 435 3.09 15.61 -9.08
CA ALA A 435 4.25 15.16 -9.84
C ALA A 435 5.55 15.77 -9.31
N GLU A 436 5.56 17.06 -8.98
CA GLU A 436 6.75 17.74 -8.42
C GLU A 436 7.21 17.09 -7.10
N VAL A 437 6.24 16.74 -6.25
CA VAL A 437 6.48 16.05 -4.99
C VAL A 437 6.99 14.64 -5.24
N ALA A 438 6.29 13.89 -6.10
CA ALA A 438 6.66 12.51 -6.40
C ALA A 438 8.06 12.45 -7.02
N GLU A 439 8.42 13.41 -7.87
CA GLU A 439 9.75 13.56 -8.44
C GLU A 439 10.80 13.85 -7.36
N GLN A 440 10.51 14.78 -6.43
CA GLN A 440 11.40 15.04 -5.29
C GLN A 440 11.62 13.80 -4.42
N ASP A 441 10.56 13.02 -4.14
CA ASP A 441 10.68 11.77 -3.39
C ASP A 441 11.55 10.74 -4.15
N ARG A 442 11.34 10.57 -5.46
CA ARG A 442 12.21 9.72 -6.30
C ARG A 442 13.67 10.18 -6.24
N ASN A 443 13.91 11.47 -6.38
CA ASN A 443 15.25 12.06 -6.35
C ASN A 443 15.93 11.79 -5.00
N ILE A 444 15.18 11.88 -3.89
CA ILE A 444 15.67 11.52 -2.56
C ILE A 444 16.04 10.04 -2.48
N VAL A 445 15.18 9.13 -2.97
CA VAL A 445 15.49 7.69 -2.98
C VAL A 445 16.76 7.44 -3.79
N GLN A 446 16.83 7.97 -5.01
CA GLN A 446 17.97 7.84 -5.91
C GLN A 446 19.26 8.38 -5.28
N ALA A 447 19.19 9.54 -4.62
CA ALA A 447 20.30 10.14 -3.90
C ALA A 447 20.76 9.28 -2.73
N ILE A 448 19.86 8.74 -1.91
CA ILE A 448 20.25 7.91 -0.76
C ILE A 448 20.88 6.60 -1.22
N TYR A 449 20.35 5.95 -2.26
CA TYR A 449 20.95 4.75 -2.83
C TYR A 449 22.36 5.01 -3.37
N GLN A 450 22.55 6.11 -4.11
CA GLN A 450 23.87 6.50 -4.59
C GLN A 450 24.83 6.83 -3.44
N ASP A 451 24.36 7.58 -2.44
CA ASP A 451 25.18 8.07 -1.33
C ASP A 451 25.59 6.97 -0.35
N PHE A 452 24.72 5.97 -0.12
CA PHE A 452 24.95 4.90 0.85
C PHE A 452 25.47 3.62 0.19
N LEU A 453 24.96 3.23 -0.98
CA LEU A 453 25.31 1.98 -1.65
C LEU A 453 26.26 2.15 -2.83
N GLY A 454 26.43 3.38 -3.34
CA GLY A 454 27.28 3.64 -4.51
C GLY A 454 26.69 3.12 -5.83
N ARG A 455 25.37 2.88 -5.87
CA ARG A 455 24.64 2.47 -7.07
C ARG A 455 23.36 3.30 -7.23
N PRO A 456 22.85 3.47 -8.46
CA PRO A 456 21.51 4.01 -8.67
C PRO A 456 20.45 3.11 -8.01
N ALA A 457 19.32 3.70 -7.61
CA ALA A 457 18.13 2.93 -7.25
C ALA A 457 17.54 2.32 -8.53
N THR A 458 16.98 1.12 -8.41
CA THR A 458 16.16 0.51 -9.47
C THR A 458 14.74 1.07 -9.41
N GLU A 459 13.92 0.85 -10.44
CA GLU A 459 12.52 1.31 -10.40
C GLU A 459 11.74 0.66 -9.24
N ALA A 460 11.99 -0.62 -8.97
CA ALA A 460 11.41 -1.33 -7.81
C ALA A 460 11.88 -0.74 -6.47
N ASP A 461 13.15 -0.32 -6.36
CA ASP A 461 13.65 0.39 -5.16
C ASP A 461 12.91 1.73 -4.99
N ILE A 462 12.70 2.46 -6.07
CA ILE A 462 12.01 3.76 -6.09
C ILE A 462 10.55 3.58 -5.68
N GLU A 463 9.84 2.63 -6.30
CA GLU A 463 8.45 2.31 -6.01
C GLU A 463 8.24 1.98 -4.52
N SER A 464 9.06 1.06 -3.98
CA SER A 464 8.93 0.61 -2.59
C SER A 464 9.21 1.70 -1.55
N TRP A 465 10.07 2.67 -1.86
CA TRP A 465 10.51 3.69 -0.89
C TRP A 465 9.87 5.06 -1.07
N SER A 466 9.46 5.45 -2.27
CA SER A 466 8.99 6.82 -2.54
C SER A 466 7.79 7.19 -1.68
N TYR A 467 6.86 6.26 -1.48
CA TYR A 467 5.75 6.50 -0.55
C TYR A 467 6.19 6.69 0.90
N ARG A 468 7.05 5.79 1.41
CA ARG A 468 7.55 5.87 2.79
C ARG A 468 8.33 7.16 3.03
N VAL A 469 9.07 7.63 2.02
CA VAL A 469 9.74 8.94 2.04
C VAL A 469 8.73 10.08 2.00
N SER A 470 7.66 9.99 1.21
CA SER A 470 6.63 11.03 1.15
C SER A 470 5.90 11.24 2.49
N VAL A 471 5.70 10.16 3.27
CA VAL A 471 5.00 10.20 4.56
C VAL A 471 5.96 10.46 5.73
N GLY A 472 7.06 9.72 5.81
CA GLY A 472 7.98 9.76 6.95
C GLY A 472 9.23 10.62 6.71
N GLY A 473 9.38 11.20 5.52
CA GLY A 473 10.57 11.92 5.10
C GLY A 473 11.76 11.02 4.77
N ALA A 474 12.82 11.64 4.25
CA ALA A 474 14.09 10.98 3.89
C ALA A 474 14.75 10.19 5.05
N GLY A 475 14.38 10.52 6.30
CA GLY A 475 14.91 9.87 7.50
C GLY A 475 14.55 8.39 7.61
N VAL A 476 13.35 8.00 7.16
CA VAL A 476 12.90 6.60 7.20
C VAL A 476 13.80 5.71 6.35
N LEU A 477 14.06 6.12 5.10
CA LEU A 477 14.96 5.40 4.20
C LEU A 477 16.40 5.43 4.72
N ALA A 478 16.89 6.59 5.20
CA ALA A 478 18.25 6.70 5.74
C ALA A 478 18.50 5.77 6.95
N ASP A 479 17.52 5.64 7.85
CA ASP A 479 17.61 4.75 9.00
C ASP A 479 17.63 3.28 8.57
N GLY A 480 16.70 2.87 7.71
CA GLY A 480 16.66 1.52 7.14
C GLY A 480 17.95 1.16 6.40
N MET A 481 18.43 2.06 5.55
CA MET A 481 19.67 1.90 4.79
C MET A 481 20.87 1.73 5.71
N SER A 482 20.99 2.55 6.76
CA SER A 482 22.10 2.49 7.72
C SER A 482 22.18 1.16 8.50
N LYS A 483 21.05 0.45 8.61
CA LYS A 483 20.92 -0.84 9.29
C LYS A 483 21.02 -2.02 8.33
N SER A 484 20.94 -1.79 7.01
CA SER A 484 20.98 -2.84 6.00
C SER A 484 22.34 -3.53 5.92
N ASP A 485 22.33 -4.83 5.61
CA ASP A 485 23.56 -5.59 5.39
C ASP A 485 24.30 -5.13 4.13
N ASN A 486 23.58 -4.67 3.10
CA ASN A 486 24.19 -4.15 1.87
C ASN A 486 25.04 -2.90 2.16
N TYR A 487 24.48 -1.93 2.89
CA TYR A 487 25.24 -0.75 3.31
C TYR A 487 26.45 -1.13 4.18
N ARG A 488 26.28 -2.05 5.13
CA ARG A 488 27.38 -2.52 5.99
C ARG A 488 28.49 -3.17 5.16
N LYS A 489 28.16 -3.99 4.17
CA LYS A 489 29.13 -4.59 3.25
C LYS A 489 29.89 -3.53 2.46
N VAL A 490 29.20 -2.52 1.91
CA VAL A 490 29.83 -1.39 1.21
C VAL A 490 30.83 -0.67 2.10
N ARG A 491 30.44 -0.33 3.33
CA ARG A 491 31.34 0.34 4.30
C ARG A 491 32.52 -0.53 4.73
N ILE A 492 32.33 -1.84 4.90
CA ILE A 492 33.43 -2.78 5.17
C ILE A 492 34.43 -2.76 4.01
N THR A 493 33.95 -2.87 2.77
CA THR A 493 34.80 -2.82 1.58
C THR A 493 35.57 -1.51 1.48
N GLN A 494 34.90 -0.37 1.71
CA GLN A 494 35.54 0.95 1.73
C GLN A 494 36.63 1.04 2.81
N ALA A 495 36.38 0.53 4.02
CA ALA A 495 37.37 0.52 5.10
C ALA A 495 38.61 -0.31 4.74
N PHE A 496 38.43 -1.46 4.09
CA PHE A 496 39.53 -2.29 3.61
C PHE A 496 40.32 -1.64 2.48
N GLN A 497 39.64 -1.05 1.50
CA GLN A 497 40.30 -0.34 0.40
C GLN A 497 41.08 0.88 0.91
N ALA A 498 40.50 1.67 1.81
CA ALA A 498 41.13 2.86 2.37
C ALA A 498 42.36 2.52 3.24
N THR A 499 42.36 1.38 3.94
CA THR A 499 43.44 1.04 4.88
C THR A 499 44.46 0.06 4.31
N LEU A 500 44.03 -0.96 3.58
CA LEU A 500 44.89 -2.05 3.11
C LEU A 500 45.01 -2.12 1.59
N GLY A 501 44.26 -1.29 0.85
CA GLY A 501 44.37 -1.19 -0.60
C GLY A 501 43.80 -2.37 -1.38
N TYR A 502 42.97 -3.23 -0.76
CA TYR A 502 42.36 -4.37 -1.43
C TYR A 502 40.89 -4.58 -1.01
N THR A 503 40.13 -5.33 -1.81
CA THR A 503 38.74 -5.70 -1.51
C THR A 503 38.70 -6.95 -0.61
N PRO A 504 37.97 -6.93 0.52
CA PRO A 504 37.94 -8.06 1.45
C PRO A 504 37.28 -9.29 0.82
N SER A 505 37.73 -10.49 1.22
CA SER A 505 37.08 -11.74 0.83
C SER A 505 35.69 -11.88 1.45
N ALA A 506 34.84 -12.75 0.91
CA ALA A 506 33.51 -13.03 1.46
C ALA A 506 33.57 -13.44 2.95
N THR A 507 34.56 -14.25 3.34
CA THR A 507 34.79 -14.64 4.75
C THR A 507 35.17 -13.44 5.62
N GLN A 508 36.05 -12.55 5.14
CA GLN A 508 36.40 -11.33 5.88
C GLN A 508 35.17 -10.45 6.08
N THR A 509 34.42 -10.21 5.00
CA THR A 509 33.18 -9.42 5.04
C THR A 509 32.17 -10.01 6.02
N ALA A 510 31.92 -11.32 5.98
CA ALA A 510 31.00 -12.00 6.89
C ALA A 510 31.43 -11.89 8.36
N ASN A 511 32.74 -12.01 8.65
CA ASN A 511 33.27 -11.88 10.00
C ASN A 511 33.05 -10.47 10.58
N TYR A 512 33.31 -9.42 9.81
CA TYR A 512 33.08 -8.06 10.26
C TYR A 512 31.59 -7.72 10.36
N LEU A 513 30.77 -8.21 9.42
CA LEU A 513 29.32 -8.06 9.48
C LEU A 513 28.75 -8.72 10.75
N SER A 514 29.24 -9.89 11.14
CA SER A 514 28.85 -10.54 12.40
C SER A 514 29.20 -9.71 13.63
N GLN A 515 30.37 -9.06 13.67
CA GLN A 515 30.74 -8.17 14.78
C GLN A 515 29.79 -6.96 14.88
N VAL A 516 29.43 -6.37 13.73
CA VAL A 516 28.46 -5.27 13.68
C VAL A 516 27.09 -5.70 14.18
N LYS A 517 26.60 -6.86 13.73
CA LYS A 517 25.31 -7.42 14.18
C LYS A 517 25.30 -7.74 15.67
N LYS A 518 26.41 -8.26 16.21
CA LYS A 518 26.57 -8.56 17.65
C LYS A 518 26.85 -7.32 18.51
N LYS A 519 26.86 -6.13 17.91
CA LYS A 519 27.17 -4.84 18.58
C LYS A 519 28.52 -4.83 19.29
N THR A 520 29.45 -5.71 18.90
CA THR A 520 30.81 -5.71 19.43
C THR A 520 31.70 -4.68 18.75
N ARG A 521 31.24 -4.14 17.62
CA ARG A 521 31.88 -3.06 16.86
C ARG A 521 30.82 -2.30 16.07
N THR A 522 30.93 -0.98 15.96
CA THR A 522 30.08 -0.20 15.04
C THR A 522 30.64 -0.25 13.62
N ILE A 523 29.81 0.05 12.62
CA ILE A 523 30.27 0.03 11.22
C ILE A 523 31.43 1.01 10.97
N ASP A 524 31.40 2.17 11.62
CA ASP A 524 32.42 3.22 11.51
C ASP A 524 33.71 2.92 12.32
N GLN A 525 33.67 1.92 13.21
CA GLN A 525 34.85 1.49 13.97
C GLN A 525 35.74 0.49 13.21
N ILE A 526 35.32 0.00 12.04
CA ILE A 526 36.08 -1.00 11.29
C ILE A 526 37.38 -0.42 10.72
N GLU A 527 37.30 0.76 10.12
CA GLU A 527 38.46 1.46 9.56
C GLU A 527 39.55 1.76 10.60
N PRO A 528 39.26 2.43 11.74
CA PRO A 528 40.26 2.63 12.78
C PRO A 528 40.73 1.30 13.40
N PHE A 529 39.87 0.28 13.46
CA PHE A 529 40.31 -1.03 13.93
C PHE A 529 41.34 -1.68 13.01
N LEU A 530 41.11 -1.68 11.68
CA LEU A 530 42.05 -2.22 10.69
C LEU A 530 43.42 -1.54 10.82
N MET A 531 43.43 -0.21 10.98
CA MET A 531 44.66 0.55 11.20
C MET A 531 45.42 0.15 12.47
N GLY A 532 44.73 -0.31 13.52
CA GLY A 532 45.36 -0.78 14.76
C GLY A 532 46.01 -2.17 14.66
N THR A 533 45.80 -2.90 13.57
CA THR A 533 46.27 -4.30 13.44
C THR A 533 47.76 -4.41 13.13
N SER A 534 48.33 -5.60 13.40
CA SER A 534 49.68 -5.95 12.94
C SER A 534 49.77 -6.02 11.41
N THR A 535 48.66 -6.38 10.74
CA THR A 535 48.56 -6.42 9.27
C THR A 535 48.78 -5.04 8.67
N TYR A 536 48.04 -4.02 9.12
CA TYR A 536 48.22 -2.65 8.62
C TYR A 536 49.62 -2.11 8.95
N TYR A 537 50.14 -2.37 10.15
CA TYR A 537 51.51 -1.98 10.51
C TYR A 537 52.57 -2.54 9.55
N LYS A 538 52.45 -3.81 9.17
CA LYS A 538 53.33 -4.43 8.15
C LYS A 538 53.08 -3.84 6.76
N HIS A 539 51.82 -3.63 6.37
CA HIS A 539 51.42 -3.07 5.09
C HIS A 539 52.08 -1.71 4.82
N VAL A 540 52.11 -0.83 5.82
CA VAL A 540 52.72 0.52 5.69
C VAL A 540 54.24 0.55 5.91
N GLY A 541 54.89 -0.61 5.97
CA GLY A 541 56.36 -0.73 5.96
C GLY A 541 57.00 -1.11 7.28
N GLY A 542 56.23 -1.51 8.30
CA GLY A 542 56.73 -2.29 9.44
C GLY A 542 57.63 -1.56 10.44
N THR A 543 57.70 -0.22 10.40
CA THR A 543 58.45 0.58 11.38
C THR A 543 57.55 1.61 12.04
N ASP A 544 57.81 1.93 13.32
CA ASP A 544 57.06 2.94 14.08
C ASP A 544 56.97 4.28 13.33
N THR A 545 58.08 4.73 12.74
CA THR A 545 58.12 5.97 11.96
C THR A 545 57.17 5.91 10.77
N LYS A 546 57.27 4.86 9.93
CA LYS A 546 56.40 4.74 8.74
C LYS A 546 54.94 4.58 9.12
N TYR A 547 54.66 3.81 10.18
CA TYR A 547 53.31 3.62 10.70
C TYR A 547 52.67 4.92 11.18
N ILE A 548 53.35 5.69 12.04
CA ILE A 548 52.83 6.99 12.51
C ILE A 548 52.65 7.95 11.34
N THR A 549 53.61 7.99 10.40
CA THR A 549 53.49 8.81 9.18
C THR A 549 52.26 8.42 8.34
N ALA A 550 51.99 7.13 8.18
CA ALA A 550 50.80 6.65 7.45
C ALA A 550 49.50 7.05 8.16
N LEU A 551 49.41 6.90 9.48
CA LEU A 551 48.24 7.34 10.25
C LEU A 551 47.97 8.85 10.11
N TYR A 552 49.03 9.67 10.15
CA TYR A 552 48.90 11.12 9.97
C TYR A 552 48.42 11.50 8.56
N ARG A 553 48.92 10.83 7.53
CA ARG A 553 48.46 11.07 6.16
C ARG A 553 47.01 10.64 5.96
N HIS A 554 46.61 9.52 6.56
CA HIS A 554 45.26 8.99 6.47
C HIS A 554 44.24 9.85 7.21
N MET A 555 44.49 10.14 8.49
CA MET A 555 43.51 10.77 9.38
C MET A 555 43.59 12.30 9.42
N LEU A 556 44.79 12.86 9.23
CA LEU A 556 45.05 14.30 9.34
C LEU A 556 45.44 14.93 8.00
N GLN A 557 45.48 14.16 6.92
CA GLN A 557 45.81 14.61 5.56
C GLN A 557 47.13 15.40 5.48
N ARG A 558 48.11 15.07 6.33
CA ARG A 558 49.42 15.73 6.37
C ARG A 558 50.51 14.81 6.89
N THR A 559 51.76 15.21 6.72
CA THR A 559 52.92 14.51 7.31
C THR A 559 53.13 14.97 8.77
N PRO A 560 53.53 14.09 9.71
CA PRO A 560 53.84 14.50 11.08
C PRO A 560 55.16 15.27 11.15
N THR A 561 55.27 16.19 12.10
CA THR A 561 56.55 16.84 12.44
C THR A 561 57.46 15.89 13.24
N ALA A 562 58.75 16.24 13.37
CA ALA A 562 59.70 15.49 14.19
C ALA A 562 59.22 15.35 15.65
N ASP A 563 58.70 16.43 16.24
CA ASP A 563 58.15 16.42 17.60
C ASP A 563 56.94 15.50 17.74
N GLN A 564 56.06 15.48 16.73
CA GLN A 564 54.91 14.57 16.72
C GLN A 564 55.35 13.10 16.62
N LEU A 565 56.37 12.80 15.82
CA LEU A 565 56.97 11.45 15.80
C LEU A 565 57.57 11.09 17.16
N ASN A 566 58.30 12.00 17.79
CA ASN A 566 58.90 11.81 19.11
C ASN A 566 57.84 11.67 20.22
N HIS A 567 56.67 12.31 20.06
CA HIS A 567 55.54 12.18 20.97
C HIS A 567 54.87 10.80 20.89
N TRP A 568 54.68 10.27 19.68
CA TRP A 568 53.92 9.03 19.46
C TRP A 568 54.75 7.75 19.59
N LYS A 569 56.04 7.75 19.24
CA LYS A 569 56.89 6.55 19.32
C LYS A 569 56.94 5.93 20.73
N PRO A 570 57.14 6.68 21.82
CA PRO A 570 57.07 6.11 23.16
C PRO A 570 55.65 5.60 23.50
N ARG A 571 54.62 6.32 23.04
CA ARG A 571 53.21 5.97 23.28
C ARG A 571 52.76 4.72 22.55
N LEU A 572 53.37 4.36 21.42
CA LEU A 572 53.13 3.08 20.77
C LEU A 572 53.47 1.90 21.68
N LYS A 573 54.49 2.03 22.54
CA LYS A 573 54.87 0.98 23.49
C LYS A 573 53.92 0.89 24.67
N THR A 574 53.32 2.01 25.09
CA THR A 574 52.45 2.05 26.27
C THR A 574 50.97 1.86 25.94
N LEU A 575 50.46 2.53 24.91
CA LEU A 575 49.07 2.47 24.48
C LEU A 575 48.80 1.35 23.45
N GLY A 576 49.87 0.82 22.84
CA GLY A 576 49.74 -0.06 21.68
C GLY A 576 49.25 0.67 20.42
N ARG A 577 49.16 -0.08 19.32
CA ARG A 577 48.67 0.45 18.03
C ARG A 577 47.23 0.94 18.09
N ALA A 578 46.36 0.18 18.76
CA ALA A 578 44.94 0.52 18.91
C ALA A 578 44.75 1.85 19.65
N GLY A 579 45.43 2.06 20.78
CA GLY A 579 45.31 3.31 21.54
C GLY A 579 45.88 4.53 20.81
N VAL A 580 46.95 4.37 20.02
CA VAL A 580 47.46 5.46 19.17
C VAL A 580 46.48 5.81 18.05
N VAL A 581 45.87 4.80 17.41
CA VAL A 581 44.84 5.02 16.38
C VAL A 581 43.62 5.71 16.97
N GLU A 582 43.12 5.24 18.11
CA GLU A 582 41.98 5.84 18.80
C GLU A 582 42.22 7.33 19.12
N ALA A 583 43.40 7.65 19.65
CA ALA A 583 43.76 9.03 19.99
C ALA A 583 43.87 9.95 18.74
N LEU A 584 44.36 9.44 17.61
CA LEU A 584 44.43 10.20 16.35
C LEU A 584 43.07 10.27 15.63
N TRP A 585 42.27 9.22 15.70
CA TRP A 585 40.93 9.15 15.09
C TRP A 585 39.97 10.12 15.75
N ASN A 586 40.01 10.20 17.09
CA ASN A 586 39.19 11.09 17.90
C ASN A 586 39.80 12.49 18.07
N ASN A 587 40.92 12.78 17.40
CA ASN A 587 41.50 14.12 17.40
C ASN A 587 40.51 15.11 16.73
N PRO A 588 40.24 16.29 17.32
CA PRO A 588 39.30 17.25 16.75
C PRO A 588 39.59 17.67 15.29
N GLN A 589 40.86 17.70 14.87
CA GLN A 589 41.23 17.99 13.48
C GLN A 589 40.90 16.83 12.54
N SER A 590 41.13 15.59 12.99
CA SER A 590 40.77 14.37 12.25
C SER A 590 39.26 14.26 12.08
N VAL A 591 38.51 14.47 13.17
CA VAL A 591 37.04 14.51 13.13
C VAL A 591 36.55 15.62 12.19
N ARG A 592 37.17 16.80 12.22
CA ARG A 592 36.81 17.91 11.33
C ARG A 592 36.96 17.57 9.85
N ILE A 593 38.03 16.86 9.48
CA ILE A 593 38.25 16.38 8.11
C ILE A 593 37.13 15.41 7.69
N ARG A 594 36.76 14.46 8.56
CA ARG A 594 35.69 13.49 8.25
C ARG A 594 34.31 14.13 8.18
N VAL A 595 34.03 15.11 9.05
CA VAL A 595 32.81 15.94 8.96
C VAL A 595 32.76 16.68 7.63
N ALA A 596 33.85 17.34 7.23
CA ALA A 596 33.93 18.04 5.95
C ALA A 596 33.74 17.10 4.75
N ALA A 597 34.36 15.92 4.78
CA ALA A 597 34.19 14.91 3.74
C ALA A 597 32.75 14.41 3.65
N THR A 598 32.06 14.22 4.78
CA THR A 598 30.66 13.77 4.81
C THR A 598 29.72 14.83 4.22
N TYR A 599 29.93 16.11 4.56
CA TYR A 599 29.19 17.23 3.97
C TYR A 599 29.44 17.35 2.46
N GLN A 600 30.69 17.19 2.03
CA GLN A 600 31.03 17.23 0.61
C GLN A 600 30.38 16.07 -0.16
N HIS A 601 30.36 14.86 0.43
CA HIS A 601 29.74 13.69 -0.17
C HIS A 601 28.22 13.84 -0.31
N LEU A 602 27.53 14.23 0.77
CA LEU A 602 26.07 14.26 0.81
C LEU A 602 25.45 15.55 0.22
N LEU A 603 26.14 16.69 0.32
CA LEU A 603 25.59 18.00 -0.07
C LEU A 603 26.38 18.66 -1.21
N GLY A 604 27.56 18.15 -1.57
CA GLY A 604 28.44 18.79 -2.55
C GLY A 604 29.11 20.09 -2.05
N THR A 605 28.98 20.41 -0.76
CA THR A 605 29.47 21.66 -0.17
C THR A 605 30.17 21.42 1.16
N ALA A 606 31.14 22.26 1.51
CA ALA A 606 31.78 22.24 2.82
C ALA A 606 30.84 22.74 3.95
N PRO A 607 30.97 22.22 5.19
CA PRO A 607 30.19 22.71 6.32
C PRO A 607 30.63 24.12 6.71
N THR A 608 29.72 24.92 7.27
CA THR A 608 30.11 26.17 7.91
C THR A 608 30.96 25.90 9.16
N LYS A 609 31.71 26.90 9.63
CA LYS A 609 32.50 26.77 10.86
C LYS A 609 31.64 26.31 12.05
N THR A 610 30.46 26.91 12.23
CA THR A 610 29.53 26.55 13.30
C THR A 610 29.03 25.11 13.19
N GLN A 611 28.66 24.66 11.98
CA GLN A 611 28.24 23.27 11.76
C GLN A 611 29.38 22.29 12.05
N SER A 612 30.59 22.63 11.59
CA SER A 612 31.78 21.83 11.81
C SER A 612 32.13 21.74 13.31
N ASP A 613 32.12 22.86 14.03
CA ASP A 613 32.40 22.92 15.46
C ASP A 613 31.35 22.13 16.28
N HIS A 614 30.06 22.24 15.90
CA HIS A 614 28.98 21.47 16.51
C HIS A 614 29.20 19.97 16.41
N TRP A 615 29.46 19.46 15.19
CA TRP A 615 29.66 18.03 14.98
C TRP A 615 30.96 17.51 15.59
N VAL A 616 32.04 18.29 15.55
CA VAL A 616 33.29 17.92 16.22
C VAL A 616 33.08 17.75 17.72
N ALA A 617 32.35 18.67 18.37
CA ALA A 617 32.05 18.56 19.79
C ALA A 617 31.24 17.31 20.12
N ARG A 618 30.24 16.97 19.30
CA ARG A 618 29.38 15.79 19.52
C ARG A 618 30.12 14.47 19.32
N LEU A 619 30.86 14.34 18.22
CA LEU A 619 31.61 13.12 17.88
C LEU A 619 32.82 12.89 18.80
N THR A 620 33.29 13.91 19.52
CA THR A 620 34.40 13.76 20.50
C THR A 620 33.93 13.65 21.95
N ALA A 621 32.65 13.86 22.24
CA ALA A 621 32.12 13.86 23.61
C ALA A 621 32.01 12.47 24.27
N GLY A 622 32.23 11.38 23.52
CA GLY A 622 32.12 10.01 24.04
C GLY A 622 30.69 9.57 24.41
N LYS A 623 29.67 10.34 24.02
CA LYS A 623 28.25 10.10 24.38
C LYS A 623 27.50 9.14 23.44
N GLY A 624 28.22 8.26 22.74
CA GLY A 624 27.63 7.25 21.85
C GLY A 624 27.18 7.76 20.48
N GLU A 625 27.49 9.00 20.11
CA GLU A 625 27.25 9.50 18.75
C GLU A 625 28.38 9.10 17.81
N ASP A 626 28.02 8.57 16.65
CA ASP A 626 28.93 8.12 15.60
C ASP A 626 28.69 8.87 14.28
N GLU A 627 29.48 8.54 13.26
CA GLU A 627 29.34 9.17 11.94
C GLU A 627 28.03 8.77 11.24
N ALA A 628 27.41 7.66 11.63
CA ALA A 628 26.07 7.32 11.15
C ALA A 628 25.03 8.34 11.64
N THR A 629 25.16 8.84 12.88
CA THR A 629 24.33 9.95 13.38
C THR A 629 24.53 11.23 12.57
N LEU A 630 25.77 11.58 12.22
CA LEU A 630 26.06 12.72 11.34
C LEU A 630 25.37 12.58 9.98
N ARG A 631 25.52 11.42 9.32
CA ARG A 631 24.92 11.16 8.00
C ARG A 631 23.40 11.29 8.04
N ARG A 632 22.72 10.64 9.00
CA ARG A 632 21.27 10.74 9.17
C ARG A 632 20.81 12.18 9.39
N ALA A 633 21.52 12.93 10.23
CA ALA A 633 21.18 14.32 10.53
C ALA A 633 21.34 15.26 9.32
N ILE A 634 22.21 14.94 8.35
CA ILE A 634 22.32 15.70 7.10
C ILE A 634 21.19 15.32 6.14
N VAL A 635 20.89 14.03 5.98
CA VAL A 635 19.91 13.51 5.01
C VAL A 635 18.50 14.06 5.26
N VAL A 636 18.13 14.31 6.52
CA VAL A 636 16.80 14.86 6.87
C VAL A 636 16.67 16.37 6.69
N THR A 637 17.69 17.06 6.12
CA THR A 637 17.64 18.51 5.92
C THR A 637 17.08 18.87 4.55
N SER A 638 16.38 20.01 4.46
CA SER A 638 15.95 20.57 3.17
C SER A 638 17.11 20.85 2.22
N LYS A 639 18.33 21.06 2.74
CA LYS A 639 19.55 21.18 1.91
C LYS A 639 19.90 19.89 1.21
N TYR A 640 19.66 18.73 1.84
CA TYR A 640 19.87 17.43 1.21
C TYR A 640 18.83 17.18 0.13
N THR A 641 17.55 17.45 0.43
CA THR A 641 16.46 17.40 -0.56
C THR A 641 16.79 18.24 -1.79
N ALA A 642 17.13 19.52 -1.61
CA ALA A 642 17.52 20.39 -2.73
C ALA A 642 18.81 19.93 -3.44
N ALA A 643 19.70 19.19 -2.76
CA ALA A 643 20.88 18.61 -3.39
C ALA A 643 20.55 17.32 -4.15
N ALA A 644 19.53 16.57 -3.75
CA ALA A 644 19.00 15.44 -4.50
C ALA A 644 18.37 15.93 -5.81
N ASP A 645 17.48 16.93 -5.75
CA ASP A 645 16.80 17.52 -6.93
C ASP A 645 17.70 18.24 -7.92
N ARG A 646 18.93 18.57 -7.53
CA ARG A 646 19.93 19.11 -8.48
C ARG A 646 20.75 18.02 -9.16
N ARG A 647 20.80 16.82 -8.56
CA ARG A 647 21.62 15.70 -9.04
C ARG A 647 20.85 14.80 -10.01
N TYR A 648 19.55 14.70 -9.81
CA TYR A 648 18.58 13.94 -10.59
C TYR A 648 17.48 14.91 -11.01
#